data_AF-A0A2T4YZG7-F1
#
_entry.id   AF-A0A2T4YZG7-F1
#
_cell.length_a   1.000
_cell.length_b   1.000
_cell.length_c   1.000
_cell.angle_alpha   90.00
_cell.angle_beta   90.00
_cell.angle_gamma   90.00
#
_symmetry.space_group_name_H-M   'P 1'
#
loop_
_entity.id
_entity.type
_entity.pdbx_description
1 polymer ?
#
loop_
_entity_poly.entity_id
_entity_poly.type
_entity_poly.pdbx_seq_one_letter_code
_entity_poly.pdbx_strand_id
1 'polypeptide(L)'
;MSSIHPSLDAPVARGAAARALTLPVFAAAIFLSAFLLFSVQPLFTKMVLPVLGGTPAVWSVAMVFFQGVLLAGYLYAHLLNRYLGPGRAVLVHLALMAAVFVVALPIALAPGWGRPPADGEAFWLIGLFAASVGLPFFAIAGNGPLLQAWFARSGHRDAADPYFLYGASNLGSFLALLSYPFVVEPLLVLKTQSALWSGGFALLAVLIAASGVVLARGERPAASGVAVAAGPAPAWRDRLAWIGLSAVPSGLLVALTAHLSTDVAAVPLLWVVPLALFLLTFVLAFREGGGGLHRVMLAVQPLLLAALVFAMALTAKVPWPVAAALHLGFFFVATMVCHGELYRRRPAAGHLTEFYVMLSAGGVLGGLFASLAAPVLFNSILEYPILLIAAVACRPGIGAALARLGPVRVALGIIALVVLVVLQAVTGLTASTLPILTYLLIVAGIAALIVLGRETPALMLTGIALFFALTQAPVMPTGTLARERSFFAVHEVKVTENGQGHLLVHGITVHGAERVRHPDGTAVTGRPEPASYYHRAGAFADAITALRATRGGGPLKVAVIGLGVGSLACYRQEGDAWTFLEIDPVVVRMARDARLFASLGRCAPDAPVVIGDGRLTLADQSGRFDLIVVDAFSSDAIPVHLLTEQAFATYLGKLAPDGALVLHITNRNMDLQPVVAASAAAHGLTGGVRDAVVEGSVRETLAGTARVTMVARRPEHLGPVATDPRWQPLAVPPGFRAWTDDYSNIVGPILRRIVAP
;
A
#
# COMPACT_ATOMS: atom_id res chain seq x y z
N MET A 1 -77.08 -16.04 -33.55
CA MET A 1 -76.15 -15.17 -34.31
C MET A 1 -75.35 -14.33 -33.34
N SER A 2 -74.02 -14.38 -33.50
CA SER A 2 -73.00 -13.49 -32.92
C SER A 2 -72.79 -13.48 -31.40
N SER A 3 -71.87 -14.34 -30.96
CA SER A 3 -71.16 -14.30 -29.68
C SER A 3 -69.92 -13.40 -29.79
N ILE A 4 -69.81 -12.43 -28.87
CA ILE A 4 -68.65 -11.57 -28.66
C ILE A 4 -67.60 -12.33 -27.85
N HIS A 5 -66.39 -12.50 -28.40
CA HIS A 5 -65.21 -12.97 -27.65
C HIS A 5 -64.25 -11.79 -27.41
N PRO A 6 -63.86 -11.49 -26.16
CA PRO A 6 -62.79 -10.55 -25.88
C PRO A 6 -61.42 -11.26 -25.74
N SER A 7 -60.37 -10.53 -26.12
CA SER A 7 -58.96 -10.66 -25.70
C SER A 7 -58.07 -11.75 -26.34
N LEU A 8 -57.26 -11.35 -27.34
CA LEU A 8 -56.05 -12.07 -27.77
C LEU A 8 -54.78 -11.18 -27.91
N ASP A 9 -54.82 -9.88 -27.57
CA ASP A 9 -53.68 -8.97 -27.80
C ASP A 9 -52.77 -8.69 -26.58
N ALA A 10 -53.05 -9.27 -25.41
CA ALA A 10 -52.29 -9.01 -24.18
C ALA A 10 -50.91 -9.72 -24.03
N PRO A 11 -50.60 -10.88 -24.66
CA PRO A 11 -49.30 -11.55 -24.45
C PRO A 11 -48.13 -10.86 -25.17
N VAL A 12 -48.36 -10.30 -26.36
CA VAL A 12 -47.31 -9.75 -27.23
C VAL A 12 -46.75 -8.43 -26.69
N ALA A 13 -47.61 -7.58 -26.12
CA ALA A 13 -47.19 -6.30 -25.53
C ALA A 13 -46.35 -6.48 -24.25
N ARG A 14 -46.62 -7.52 -23.44
CA ARG A 14 -45.85 -7.84 -22.22
C ARG A 14 -44.43 -8.32 -22.54
N GLY A 15 -44.25 -9.07 -23.64
CA GLY A 15 -42.93 -9.51 -24.10
C GLY A 15 -42.05 -8.38 -24.64
N ALA A 16 -42.64 -7.39 -25.33
CA ALA A 16 -41.92 -6.26 -25.89
C ALA A 16 -41.36 -5.29 -24.82
N ALA A 17 -42.16 -4.96 -23.80
CA ALA A 17 -41.70 -4.11 -22.69
C ALA A 17 -40.63 -4.80 -21.81
N ALA A 18 -40.76 -6.11 -21.56
CA ALA A 18 -39.76 -6.90 -20.86
C ALA A 18 -38.42 -6.94 -21.62
N ARG A 19 -38.46 -7.07 -22.95
CA ARG A 19 -37.26 -7.01 -23.82
C ARG A 19 -36.58 -5.63 -23.78
N ALA A 20 -37.34 -4.54 -23.78
CA ALA A 20 -36.79 -3.17 -23.70
C ALA A 20 -36.10 -2.87 -22.35
N LEU A 21 -36.61 -3.43 -21.25
CA LEU A 21 -36.06 -3.22 -19.90
C LEU A 21 -34.89 -4.17 -19.55
N THR A 22 -34.66 -5.22 -20.34
CA THR A 22 -33.61 -6.22 -20.05
C THR A 22 -32.23 -5.59 -20.04
N LEU A 23 -31.89 -4.84 -21.09
CA LEU A 23 -30.57 -4.24 -21.22
C LEU A 23 -30.27 -3.18 -20.13
N PRO A 24 -31.13 -2.17 -19.89
CA PRO A 24 -30.86 -1.15 -18.87
C PRO A 24 -30.72 -1.72 -17.45
N VAL A 25 -31.56 -2.68 -17.05
CA VAL A 25 -31.53 -3.26 -15.71
C VAL A 25 -30.23 -4.04 -15.47
N PHE A 26 -29.83 -4.89 -16.42
CA PHE A 26 -28.58 -5.64 -16.31
C PHE A 26 -27.36 -4.73 -16.36
N ALA A 27 -27.36 -3.72 -17.24
CA ALA A 27 -26.26 -2.75 -17.33
C ALA A 27 -26.12 -1.94 -16.04
N ALA A 28 -27.23 -1.47 -15.45
CA ALA A 28 -27.23 -0.75 -14.18
C ALA A 28 -26.75 -1.63 -13.02
N ALA A 29 -27.21 -2.90 -12.96
CA ALA A 29 -26.78 -3.86 -11.94
C ALA A 29 -25.27 -4.14 -12.02
N ILE A 30 -24.74 -4.38 -13.23
CA ILE A 30 -23.32 -4.64 -13.46
C ILE A 30 -22.49 -3.39 -13.13
N PHE A 31 -22.91 -2.21 -13.58
CA PHE A 31 -22.25 -0.95 -13.29
C PHE A 31 -22.17 -0.70 -11.78
N LEU A 32 -23.30 -0.77 -11.07
CA LEU A 32 -23.36 -0.53 -9.64
C LEU A 32 -22.57 -1.58 -8.86
N SER A 33 -22.64 -2.85 -9.27
CA SER A 33 -21.86 -3.92 -8.64
C SER A 33 -20.36 -3.69 -8.78
N ALA A 34 -19.88 -3.32 -9.96
CA ALA A 34 -18.49 -2.97 -10.19
C ALA A 34 -18.08 -1.74 -9.38
N PHE A 35 -18.92 -0.71 -9.34
CA PHE A 35 -18.67 0.49 -8.55
C PHE A 35 -18.52 0.16 -7.05
N LEU A 36 -19.41 -0.64 -6.48
CA LEU A 36 -19.33 -1.06 -5.07
C LEU A 36 -18.12 -1.95 -4.78
N LEU A 37 -17.79 -2.88 -5.70
CA LEU A 37 -16.65 -3.79 -5.58
C LEU A 37 -15.30 -3.06 -5.53
N PHE A 38 -15.15 -1.98 -6.29
CA PHE A 38 -13.90 -1.21 -6.33
C PHE A 38 -13.85 -0.06 -5.33
N SER A 39 -14.98 0.48 -4.87
CA SER A 39 -15.01 1.52 -3.84
C SER A 39 -14.83 0.97 -2.42
N VAL A 40 -15.26 -0.27 -2.14
CA VAL A 40 -15.13 -0.86 -0.80
C VAL A 40 -13.68 -1.14 -0.40
N GLN A 41 -12.81 -1.42 -1.36
CA GLN A 41 -11.41 -1.76 -1.11
C GLN A 41 -10.64 -0.60 -0.46
N PRO A 42 -10.58 0.62 -1.06
CA PRO A 42 -9.95 1.76 -0.41
C PRO A 42 -10.73 2.25 0.82
N LEU A 43 -12.06 2.12 0.84
CA LEU A 43 -12.91 2.43 2.01
C LEU A 43 -12.48 1.65 3.24
N PHE A 44 -12.51 0.33 3.15
CA PHE A 44 -12.27 -0.53 4.29
C PHE A 44 -10.79 -0.52 4.70
N THR A 45 -9.87 -0.54 3.73
CA THR A 45 -8.44 -0.47 4.06
C THR A 45 -8.07 0.84 4.77
N LYS A 46 -8.69 1.97 4.39
CA LYS A 46 -8.52 3.25 5.11
C LYS A 46 -9.02 3.18 6.55
N MET A 47 -10.15 2.51 6.81
CA MET A 47 -10.66 2.30 8.18
C MET A 47 -9.69 1.50 9.05
N VAL A 48 -8.92 0.57 8.46
CA VAL A 48 -8.02 -0.33 9.19
C VAL A 48 -6.64 0.30 9.44
N LEU A 49 -6.16 1.20 8.56
CA LEU A 49 -4.83 1.82 8.67
C LEU A 49 -4.45 2.31 10.09
N PRO A 50 -5.33 3.01 10.84
CA PRO A 50 -5.02 3.48 12.19
C PRO A 50 -4.62 2.38 13.18
N VAL A 51 -5.12 1.16 12.98
CA VAL A 51 -4.90 0.04 13.92
C VAL A 51 -3.47 -0.51 13.81
N LEU A 52 -2.83 -0.34 12.65
CA LEU A 52 -1.49 -0.85 12.32
C LEU A 52 -0.52 0.28 11.97
N GLY A 53 -0.67 1.45 12.61
CA GLY A 53 0.32 2.53 12.49
C GLY A 53 0.41 3.18 11.11
N GLY A 54 -0.55 2.98 10.21
CA GLY A 54 -0.53 3.58 8.88
C GLY A 54 0.54 3.02 7.92
N THR A 55 1.01 1.79 8.12
CA THR A 55 2.01 1.16 7.24
C THR A 55 1.45 0.79 5.85
N PRO A 56 2.23 0.93 4.75
CA PRO A 56 1.87 0.44 3.42
C PRO A 56 1.50 -1.06 3.38
N ALA A 57 2.04 -1.87 4.28
CA ALA A 57 1.79 -3.31 4.31
C ALA A 57 0.31 -3.66 4.50
N VAL A 58 -0.48 -2.78 5.12
CA VAL A 58 -1.93 -2.96 5.27
C VAL A 58 -2.61 -3.11 3.91
N TRP A 59 -2.26 -2.25 2.93
CA TRP A 59 -2.81 -2.33 1.58
C TRP A 59 -2.32 -3.59 0.84
N SER A 60 -1.04 -3.95 0.99
CA SER A 60 -0.49 -5.15 0.37
C SER A 60 -1.24 -6.42 0.81
N VAL A 61 -1.46 -6.58 2.11
CA VAL A 61 -2.23 -7.71 2.66
C VAL A 61 -3.71 -7.62 2.26
N ALA A 62 -4.30 -6.41 2.25
CA ALA A 62 -5.67 -6.20 1.78
C ALA A 62 -5.86 -6.69 0.33
N MET A 63 -4.89 -6.44 -0.55
CA MET A 63 -4.93 -6.91 -1.94
C MET A 63 -4.98 -8.43 -2.03
N VAL A 64 -4.17 -9.15 -1.22
CA VAL A 64 -4.21 -10.61 -1.15
C VAL A 64 -5.58 -11.10 -0.72
N PHE A 65 -6.14 -10.50 0.33
CA PHE A 65 -7.47 -10.83 0.82
C PHE A 65 -8.54 -10.61 -0.27
N PHE A 66 -8.61 -9.41 -0.85
CA PHE A 66 -9.61 -9.09 -1.86
C PHE A 66 -9.48 -9.96 -3.11
N GLN A 67 -8.26 -10.24 -3.57
CA GLN A 67 -8.02 -11.16 -4.68
C GLN A 67 -8.50 -12.59 -4.36
N GLY A 68 -8.24 -13.06 -3.13
CA GLY A 68 -8.68 -14.37 -2.65
C GLY A 68 -10.20 -14.50 -2.58
N VAL A 69 -10.87 -13.50 -1.99
CA VAL A 69 -12.34 -13.49 -1.90
C VAL A 69 -12.98 -13.27 -3.27
N LEU A 70 -12.35 -12.51 -4.17
CA LEU A 70 -12.79 -12.37 -5.57
C LEU A 70 -12.79 -13.73 -6.28
N LEU A 71 -11.70 -14.50 -6.15
CA LEU A 71 -11.61 -15.87 -6.67
C LEU A 71 -12.71 -16.76 -6.08
N ALA A 72 -12.96 -16.68 -4.76
CA ALA A 72 -14.02 -17.43 -4.11
C ALA A 72 -15.42 -17.05 -4.64
N GLY A 73 -15.69 -15.76 -4.85
CA GLY A 73 -16.94 -15.26 -5.42
C GLY A 73 -17.16 -15.74 -6.86
N TYR A 74 -16.10 -15.80 -7.67
CA TYR A 74 -16.16 -16.35 -9.03
C TYR A 74 -16.44 -17.84 -9.04
N LEU A 75 -15.79 -18.61 -8.15
CA LEU A 75 -16.06 -20.03 -7.99
C LEU A 75 -17.51 -20.26 -7.54
N TYR A 76 -18.00 -19.48 -6.56
CA TYR A 76 -19.39 -19.50 -6.15
C TYR A 76 -20.35 -19.25 -7.32
N ALA A 77 -20.12 -18.21 -8.11
CA ALA A 77 -20.94 -17.89 -9.28
C ALA A 77 -20.94 -19.02 -10.31
N HIS A 78 -19.78 -19.64 -10.56
CA HIS A 78 -19.65 -20.78 -11.46
C HIS A 78 -20.46 -21.99 -10.97
N LEU A 79 -20.29 -22.39 -9.70
CA LEU A 79 -20.98 -23.53 -9.11
C LEU A 79 -22.50 -23.30 -9.08
N LEU A 80 -22.94 -22.09 -8.72
CA LEU A 80 -24.35 -21.74 -8.67
C LEU A 80 -25.03 -21.88 -10.03
N ASN A 81 -24.40 -21.35 -11.09
CA ASN A 81 -24.94 -21.42 -12.45
C ASN A 81 -24.80 -22.79 -13.12
N ARG A 82 -23.90 -23.64 -12.63
CA ARG A 82 -23.68 -25.02 -13.10
C ARG A 82 -24.72 -25.98 -12.51
N TYR A 83 -24.99 -25.88 -11.21
CA TYR A 83 -25.83 -26.85 -10.50
C TYR A 83 -27.28 -26.41 -10.33
N LEU A 84 -27.58 -25.11 -10.38
CA LEU A 84 -28.93 -24.59 -10.21
C LEU A 84 -29.47 -23.97 -11.50
N GLY A 85 -30.78 -24.15 -11.72
CA GLY A 85 -31.51 -23.39 -12.73
C GLY A 85 -31.57 -21.89 -12.37
N PRO A 86 -31.71 -20.99 -13.36
CA PRO A 86 -31.56 -19.54 -13.14
C PRO A 86 -32.46 -18.97 -12.03
N GLY A 87 -33.71 -19.41 -11.91
CA GLY A 87 -34.62 -18.94 -10.86
C GLY A 87 -34.17 -19.30 -9.44
N ARG A 88 -33.66 -20.52 -9.24
CA ARG A 88 -33.10 -20.95 -7.93
C ARG A 88 -31.78 -20.23 -7.65
N ALA A 89 -30.94 -20.04 -8.66
CA ALA A 89 -29.68 -19.30 -8.53
C ALA A 89 -29.93 -17.85 -8.07
N VAL A 90 -30.91 -17.15 -8.67
CA VAL A 90 -31.30 -15.80 -8.24
C VAL A 90 -31.80 -15.81 -6.80
N LEU A 91 -32.66 -16.75 -6.41
CA LEU A 91 -33.20 -16.82 -5.05
C LEU A 91 -32.11 -17.05 -4.00
N VAL A 92 -31.20 -18.01 -4.23
CA VAL A 92 -30.07 -18.31 -3.33
C VAL A 92 -29.17 -17.09 -3.17
N HIS A 93 -28.90 -16.40 -4.27
CA HIS A 93 -28.04 -15.23 -4.24
C HIS A 93 -28.70 -14.02 -3.56
N LEU A 94 -30.01 -13.79 -3.77
CA LEU A 94 -30.76 -12.77 -3.03
C LEU A 94 -30.83 -13.10 -1.53
N ALA A 95 -30.96 -14.37 -1.16
CA ALA A 95 -30.91 -14.79 0.24
C ALA A 95 -29.54 -14.51 0.87
N LEU A 96 -28.45 -14.76 0.14
CA LEU A 96 -27.10 -14.37 0.55
C LEU A 96 -27.00 -12.86 0.75
N MET A 97 -27.46 -12.05 -0.21
CA MET A 97 -27.41 -10.59 -0.08
C MET A 97 -28.25 -10.09 1.10
N ALA A 98 -29.43 -10.65 1.33
CA ALA A 98 -30.27 -10.30 2.48
C ALA A 98 -29.58 -10.66 3.81
N ALA A 99 -28.96 -11.84 3.91
CA ALA A 99 -28.19 -12.24 5.08
C ALA A 99 -27.01 -11.29 5.34
N VAL A 100 -26.27 -10.91 4.29
CA VAL A 100 -25.18 -9.93 4.38
C VAL A 100 -25.68 -8.58 4.86
N PHE A 101 -26.81 -8.10 4.33
CA PHE A 101 -27.38 -6.82 4.73
C PHE A 101 -27.74 -6.78 6.23
N VAL A 102 -28.25 -7.89 6.78
CA VAL A 102 -28.64 -7.99 8.19
C VAL A 102 -27.44 -8.18 9.12
N VAL A 103 -26.46 -9.00 8.73
CA VAL A 103 -25.39 -9.44 9.65
C VAL A 103 -24.13 -8.58 9.55
N ALA A 104 -23.85 -7.98 8.39
CA ALA A 104 -22.54 -7.39 8.10
C ALA A 104 -22.58 -5.90 7.71
N LEU A 105 -23.76 -5.28 7.60
CA LEU A 105 -23.89 -3.86 7.25
C LEU A 105 -24.49 -3.04 8.41
N PRO A 106 -24.06 -1.77 8.61
CA PRO A 106 -23.06 -1.05 7.82
C PRO A 106 -21.63 -1.56 8.02
N ILE A 107 -20.77 -1.38 7.00
CA ILE A 107 -19.36 -1.81 7.06
C ILE A 107 -18.67 -1.06 8.21
N ALA A 108 -18.06 -1.83 9.11
CA ALA A 108 -17.27 -1.37 10.23
C ALA A 108 -16.22 -2.41 10.60
N LEU A 109 -15.27 -2.05 11.46
CA LEU A 109 -14.34 -3.02 12.05
C LEU A 109 -15.09 -3.97 12.96
N ALA A 110 -14.87 -5.28 12.79
CA ALA A 110 -15.52 -6.30 13.61
C ALA A 110 -15.17 -6.12 15.10
N PRO A 111 -16.16 -6.20 16.02
CA PRO A 111 -15.90 -6.09 17.44
C PRO A 111 -15.08 -7.28 17.94
N GLY A 112 -14.32 -7.08 19.03
CA GLY A 112 -13.55 -8.16 19.68
C GLY A 112 -12.19 -8.48 19.07
N TRP A 113 -11.78 -7.81 17.98
CA TRP A 113 -10.46 -8.02 17.36
C TRP A 113 -9.28 -7.39 18.13
N GLY A 114 -9.56 -6.55 19.13
CA GLY A 114 -8.56 -6.02 20.05
C GLY A 114 -7.37 -5.34 19.37
N ARG A 115 -6.19 -5.43 20.00
CA ARG A 115 -4.92 -4.98 19.41
C ARG A 115 -4.31 -6.08 18.53
N PRO A 116 -3.59 -5.70 17.47
CA PRO A 116 -2.76 -6.66 16.76
C PRO A 116 -1.70 -7.27 17.70
N PRO A 117 -1.33 -8.53 17.49
CA PRO A 117 -0.20 -9.15 18.19
C PRO A 117 1.13 -8.49 17.79
N ALA A 118 2.19 -8.72 18.58
CA ALA A 118 3.54 -8.22 18.27
C ALA A 118 4.23 -8.95 17.10
N ASP A 119 3.71 -10.12 16.71
CA ASP A 119 4.16 -10.90 15.57
C ASP A 119 2.94 -11.47 14.84
N GLY A 120 3.03 -11.63 13.51
CA GLY A 120 1.97 -12.25 12.72
C GLY A 120 0.82 -11.30 12.35
N GLU A 121 1.09 -10.00 12.32
CA GLU A 121 0.14 -8.92 12.02
C GLU A 121 -0.56 -9.14 10.68
N ALA A 122 0.14 -9.68 9.68
CA ALA A 122 -0.44 -9.98 8.37
C ALA A 122 -1.58 -11.01 8.46
N PHE A 123 -1.43 -12.08 9.26
CA PHE A 123 -2.47 -13.09 9.42
C PHE A 123 -3.62 -12.59 10.27
N TRP A 124 -3.32 -11.83 11.34
CA TRP A 124 -4.33 -11.14 12.12
C TRP A 124 -5.16 -10.19 11.24
N LEU A 125 -4.51 -9.45 10.34
CA LEU A 125 -5.16 -8.53 9.41
C LEU A 125 -6.08 -9.25 8.41
N ILE A 126 -5.63 -10.37 7.83
CA ILE A 126 -6.50 -11.21 6.97
C ILE A 126 -7.76 -11.65 7.74
N GLY A 127 -7.60 -12.04 9.00
CA GLY A 127 -8.71 -12.42 9.86
C GLY A 127 -9.68 -11.25 10.11
N LEU A 128 -9.16 -10.06 10.44
CA LEU A 128 -9.97 -8.85 10.64
C LEU A 128 -10.77 -8.52 9.38
N PHE A 129 -10.14 -8.59 8.20
CA PHE A 129 -10.82 -8.39 6.92
C PHE A 129 -11.92 -9.43 6.69
N ALA A 130 -11.64 -10.71 6.97
CA ALA A 130 -12.62 -11.78 6.84
C ALA A 130 -13.86 -11.55 7.72
N ALA A 131 -13.65 -11.16 8.98
CA ALA A 131 -14.73 -10.91 9.95
C ALA A 131 -15.52 -9.62 9.66
N SER A 132 -14.89 -8.61 9.06
CA SER A 132 -15.49 -7.27 8.90
C SER A 132 -16.14 -7.07 7.53
N VAL A 133 -15.39 -7.34 6.44
CA VAL A 133 -15.82 -7.02 5.06
C VAL A 133 -15.88 -8.24 4.15
N GLY A 134 -15.45 -9.42 4.62
CA GLY A 134 -15.37 -10.64 3.81
C GLY A 134 -16.70 -11.07 3.22
N LEU A 135 -17.77 -11.14 4.02
CA LEU A 135 -19.10 -11.51 3.54
C LEU A 135 -19.70 -10.47 2.56
N PRO A 136 -19.69 -9.15 2.87
CA PRO A 136 -20.09 -8.12 1.91
C PRO A 136 -19.33 -8.20 0.58
N PHE A 137 -18.01 -8.32 0.62
CA PHE A 137 -17.18 -8.39 -0.58
C PHE A 137 -17.43 -9.67 -1.38
N PHE A 138 -17.54 -10.82 -0.71
CA PHE A 138 -17.85 -12.10 -1.34
C PHE A 138 -19.18 -12.07 -2.11
N ALA A 139 -20.23 -11.50 -1.50
CA ALA A 139 -21.54 -11.40 -2.14
C ALA A 139 -21.47 -10.60 -3.45
N ILE A 140 -20.80 -9.45 -3.45
CA ILE A 140 -20.71 -8.61 -4.66
C ILE A 140 -19.72 -9.12 -5.70
N ALA A 141 -18.67 -9.85 -5.28
CA ALA A 141 -17.68 -10.42 -6.18
C ALA A 141 -18.28 -11.42 -7.19
N GLY A 142 -19.32 -12.16 -6.79
CA GLY A 142 -20.02 -13.11 -7.67
C GLY A 142 -20.94 -12.45 -8.71
N ASN A 143 -21.33 -11.19 -8.53
CA ASN A 143 -22.39 -10.56 -9.31
C ASN A 143 -22.08 -10.42 -10.79
N GLY A 144 -20.86 -10.04 -11.14
CA GLY A 144 -20.46 -9.85 -12.55
C GLY A 144 -20.68 -11.12 -13.37
N PRO A 145 -20.03 -12.25 -13.01
CA PRO A 145 -20.25 -13.53 -13.69
C PRO A 145 -21.70 -14.03 -13.64
N LEU A 146 -22.41 -13.83 -12.52
CA LEU A 146 -23.82 -14.22 -12.39
C LEU A 146 -24.71 -13.45 -13.37
N LEU A 147 -24.65 -12.12 -13.36
CA LEU A 147 -25.45 -11.24 -14.20
C LEU A 147 -25.14 -11.45 -15.68
N GLN A 148 -23.88 -11.65 -16.07
CA GLN A 148 -23.52 -11.97 -17.45
C GLN A 148 -24.11 -13.32 -17.91
N ALA A 149 -24.01 -14.37 -17.07
CA ALA A 149 -24.57 -15.67 -17.38
C ALA A 149 -26.10 -15.67 -17.46
N TRP A 150 -26.76 -14.87 -16.62
CA TRP A 150 -28.21 -14.69 -16.65
C TRP A 150 -28.66 -13.87 -17.87
N PHE A 151 -27.91 -12.83 -18.24
CA PHE A 151 -28.18 -12.05 -19.45
C PHE A 151 -28.07 -12.89 -20.72
N ALA A 152 -27.05 -13.74 -20.83
CA ALA A 152 -26.89 -14.66 -21.97
C ALA A 152 -28.09 -15.64 -22.11
N ARG A 153 -28.82 -15.90 -21.03
CA ARG A 153 -30.01 -16.76 -21.00
C ARG A 153 -31.34 -15.99 -21.15
N SER A 154 -31.30 -14.66 -21.28
CA SER A 154 -32.50 -13.80 -21.31
C SER A 154 -33.25 -13.78 -22.64
N GLY A 155 -32.65 -14.29 -23.73
CA GLY A 155 -33.23 -14.24 -25.07
C GLY A 155 -33.20 -12.84 -25.72
N HIS A 156 -32.42 -11.90 -25.17
CA HIS A 156 -32.20 -10.58 -25.78
C HIS A 156 -31.44 -10.70 -27.12
N ARG A 157 -31.68 -9.76 -28.06
CA ARG A 157 -31.02 -9.75 -29.38
C ARG A 157 -29.48 -9.75 -29.30
N ASP A 158 -28.95 -9.07 -28.28
CA ASP A 158 -27.52 -8.93 -27.99
C ASP A 158 -27.03 -9.99 -26.98
N ALA A 159 -27.84 -10.99 -26.62
CA ALA A 159 -27.47 -12.03 -25.66
C ALA A 159 -26.35 -12.96 -26.16
N ALA A 160 -26.15 -13.02 -27.49
CA ALA A 160 -25.10 -13.81 -28.13
C ALA A 160 -23.69 -13.20 -27.94
N ASP A 161 -23.61 -11.89 -27.71
CA ASP A 161 -22.35 -11.19 -27.44
C ASP A 161 -22.51 -10.12 -26.35
N PRO A 162 -22.45 -10.50 -25.06
CA PRO A 162 -22.61 -9.59 -23.93
C PRO A 162 -21.39 -8.67 -23.72
N TYR A 163 -20.45 -8.56 -24.68
CA TYR A 163 -19.22 -7.79 -24.50
C TYR A 163 -19.47 -6.31 -24.18
N PHE A 164 -20.57 -5.73 -24.65
CA PHE A 164 -20.94 -4.35 -24.30
C PHE A 164 -21.20 -4.17 -22.77
N LEU A 165 -21.59 -5.22 -22.04
CA LEU A 165 -21.76 -5.19 -20.58
C LEU A 165 -20.41 -5.10 -19.84
N TYR A 166 -19.30 -5.55 -20.44
CA TYR A 166 -17.97 -5.27 -19.90
C TYR A 166 -17.67 -3.77 -19.91
N GLY A 167 -18.18 -3.03 -20.90
CA GLY A 167 -18.09 -1.56 -20.93
C GLY A 167 -18.73 -0.92 -19.69
N ALA A 168 -19.92 -1.36 -19.30
CA ALA A 168 -20.62 -0.88 -18.10
C ALA A 168 -19.84 -1.24 -16.81
N SER A 169 -19.33 -2.47 -16.70
CA SER A 169 -18.50 -2.90 -15.58
C SER A 169 -17.23 -2.05 -15.47
N ASN A 170 -16.51 -1.86 -16.57
CA ASN A 170 -15.27 -1.09 -16.60
C ASN A 170 -15.51 0.37 -16.22
N LEU A 171 -16.58 0.99 -16.75
CA LEU A 171 -16.96 2.36 -16.39
C LEU A 171 -17.25 2.46 -14.88
N GLY A 172 -17.98 1.51 -14.31
CA GLY A 172 -18.25 1.45 -12.87
C GLY A 172 -16.98 1.33 -12.03
N SER A 173 -16.06 0.43 -12.42
CA SER A 173 -14.76 0.24 -11.76
C SER A 173 -13.90 1.51 -11.80
N PHE A 174 -13.72 2.12 -12.97
CA PHE A 174 -12.91 3.33 -13.11
C PHE A 174 -13.52 4.52 -12.40
N LEU A 175 -14.85 4.69 -12.48
CA LEU A 175 -15.52 5.76 -11.76
C LEU A 175 -15.36 5.59 -10.24
N ALA A 176 -15.50 4.37 -9.71
CA ALA A 176 -15.25 4.11 -8.29
C ALA A 176 -13.80 4.44 -7.89
N LEU A 177 -12.83 3.93 -8.65
CA LEU A 177 -11.42 4.15 -8.39
C LEU A 177 -11.04 5.64 -8.44
N LEU A 178 -11.40 6.36 -9.50
CA LEU A 178 -11.05 7.77 -9.66
C LEU A 178 -11.86 8.69 -8.74
N SER A 179 -13.14 8.42 -8.52
CA SER A 179 -13.94 9.26 -7.61
C SER A 179 -13.49 9.13 -6.17
N TYR A 180 -12.88 8.00 -5.77
CA TYR A 180 -12.54 7.77 -4.37
C TYR A 180 -11.55 8.82 -3.80
N PRO A 181 -10.32 8.98 -4.31
CA PRO A 181 -9.36 9.93 -3.75
C PRO A 181 -9.67 11.40 -4.08
N PHE A 182 -10.42 11.68 -5.16
CA PHE A 182 -10.65 13.05 -5.63
C PHE A 182 -12.00 13.65 -5.22
N VAL A 183 -13.00 12.81 -4.92
CA VAL A 183 -14.37 13.26 -4.60
C VAL A 183 -14.84 12.68 -3.27
N VAL A 184 -14.77 11.37 -3.09
CA VAL A 184 -15.33 10.70 -1.90
C VAL A 184 -14.51 11.04 -0.65
N GLU A 185 -13.19 10.83 -0.70
CA GLU A 185 -12.29 11.04 0.43
C GLU A 185 -12.19 12.50 0.88
N PRO A 186 -12.07 13.50 -0.01
CA PRO A 186 -11.99 14.91 0.40
C PRO A 186 -13.31 15.49 0.92
N LEU A 187 -14.46 14.91 0.55
CA LEU A 187 -15.77 15.49 0.85
C LEU A 187 -16.56 14.73 1.93
N LEU A 188 -16.35 13.42 2.07
CA LEU A 188 -17.19 12.55 2.89
C LEU A 188 -16.41 11.92 4.04
N VAL A 189 -17.05 11.87 5.22
CA VAL A 189 -16.56 11.11 6.37
C VAL A 189 -16.77 9.60 6.16
N LEU A 190 -15.91 8.75 6.74
CA LEU A 190 -15.95 7.29 6.59
C LEU A 190 -17.31 6.68 6.96
N LYS A 191 -17.97 7.18 8.00
CA LYS A 191 -19.32 6.75 8.40
C LYS A 191 -20.37 6.98 7.31
N THR A 192 -20.32 8.14 6.65
CA THR A 192 -21.21 8.46 5.52
C THR A 192 -20.88 7.59 4.31
N GLN A 193 -19.60 7.35 4.04
CA GLN A 193 -19.18 6.45 2.97
C GLN A 193 -19.72 5.03 3.19
N SER A 194 -19.62 4.50 4.40
CA SER A 194 -20.17 3.18 4.79
C SER A 194 -21.69 3.12 4.65
N ALA A 195 -22.41 4.17 5.08
CA ALA A 195 -23.86 4.25 4.95
C ALA A 195 -24.31 4.32 3.47
N LEU A 196 -23.66 5.15 2.65
CA LEU A 196 -23.93 5.26 1.22
C LEU A 196 -23.64 3.94 0.49
N TRP A 197 -22.54 3.28 0.84
CA TRP A 197 -22.21 1.98 0.29
C TRP A 197 -23.28 0.93 0.65
N SER A 198 -23.76 0.93 1.90
CA SER A 198 -24.83 0.03 2.36
C SER A 198 -26.15 0.29 1.64
N GLY A 199 -26.49 1.56 1.39
CA GLY A 199 -27.62 1.95 0.56
C GLY A 199 -27.47 1.49 -0.90
N GLY A 200 -26.27 1.63 -1.46
CA GLY A 200 -25.92 1.11 -2.78
C GLY A 200 -26.04 -0.42 -2.85
N PHE A 201 -25.65 -1.14 -1.80
CA PHE A 201 -25.79 -2.59 -1.70
C PHE A 201 -27.26 -3.02 -1.71
N ALA A 202 -28.12 -2.32 -0.96
CA ALA A 202 -29.58 -2.57 -0.98
C ALA A 202 -30.19 -2.28 -2.37
N LEU A 203 -29.80 -1.17 -3.02
CA LEU A 203 -30.22 -0.86 -4.38
C LEU A 203 -29.76 -1.95 -5.37
N LEU A 204 -28.55 -2.47 -5.21
CA LEU A 204 -28.04 -3.55 -6.04
C LEU A 204 -28.84 -4.84 -5.87
N ALA A 205 -29.24 -5.20 -4.63
CA ALA A 205 -30.14 -6.33 -4.40
C ALA A 205 -31.48 -6.16 -5.13
N VAL A 206 -32.04 -4.95 -5.13
CA VAL A 206 -33.26 -4.62 -5.91
C VAL A 206 -33.04 -4.79 -7.41
N LEU A 207 -31.91 -4.32 -7.95
CA LEU A 207 -31.57 -4.47 -9.38
C LEU A 207 -31.32 -5.94 -9.77
N ILE A 208 -30.77 -6.76 -8.87
CA ILE A 208 -30.61 -8.21 -9.06
C ILE A 208 -31.97 -8.91 -9.04
N ALA A 209 -32.86 -8.54 -8.12
CA ALA A 209 -34.23 -9.05 -8.10
C ALA A 209 -34.98 -8.66 -9.39
N ALA A 210 -34.84 -7.42 -9.86
CA ALA A 210 -35.40 -6.97 -11.13
C ALA A 210 -34.85 -7.76 -12.32
N SER A 211 -33.53 -8.00 -12.37
CA SER A 211 -32.89 -8.86 -13.37
C SER A 211 -33.49 -10.27 -13.37
N GLY A 212 -33.74 -10.84 -12.18
CA GLY A 212 -34.40 -12.13 -12.01
C GLY A 212 -35.85 -12.16 -12.51
N VAL A 213 -36.63 -11.12 -12.25
CA VAL A 213 -38.02 -10.99 -12.74
C VAL A 213 -38.06 -10.87 -14.26
N VAL A 214 -37.15 -10.08 -14.84
CA VAL A 214 -37.02 -9.96 -16.31
C VAL A 214 -36.64 -11.32 -16.92
N LEU A 215 -35.69 -12.04 -16.32
CA LEU A 215 -35.28 -13.36 -16.78
C LEU A 215 -36.42 -14.38 -16.70
N ALA A 216 -37.24 -14.35 -15.65
CA ALA A 216 -38.38 -15.24 -15.48
C ALA A 216 -39.53 -14.95 -16.48
N ARG A 217 -39.62 -13.70 -16.97
CA ARG A 217 -40.63 -13.26 -17.95
C ARG A 217 -40.16 -13.36 -19.40
N GLY A 218 -38.87 -13.56 -19.64
CA GLY A 218 -38.31 -13.79 -20.97
C GLY A 218 -38.75 -15.13 -21.56
N GLU A 219 -39.05 -15.17 -22.86
CA GLU A 219 -39.23 -16.43 -23.56
C GLU A 219 -37.93 -17.23 -23.49
N ARG A 220 -38.01 -18.47 -22.99
CA ARG A 220 -36.87 -19.40 -23.03
C ARG A 220 -36.48 -19.54 -24.50
N PRO A 221 -35.21 -19.29 -24.88
CA PRO A 221 -34.77 -19.65 -26.21
C PRO A 221 -35.08 -21.15 -26.40
N ALA A 222 -35.80 -21.49 -27.48
CA ALA A 222 -35.80 -22.85 -27.96
C ALA A 222 -34.34 -23.29 -28.02
N ALA A 223 -34.01 -24.48 -27.50
CA ALA A 223 -32.65 -24.95 -27.35
C ALA A 223 -31.94 -25.02 -28.70
N SER A 224 -31.39 -23.89 -29.17
CA SER A 224 -30.48 -23.84 -30.29
C SER A 224 -29.17 -24.39 -29.75
N GLY A 225 -29.01 -25.71 -29.90
CA GLY A 225 -27.81 -26.45 -29.58
C GLY A 225 -26.64 -26.06 -30.49
N VAL A 226 -26.24 -24.79 -30.47
CA VAL A 226 -24.88 -24.44 -30.85
C VAL A 226 -24.01 -24.84 -29.66
N ALA A 227 -23.72 -26.14 -29.57
CA ALA A 227 -22.65 -26.63 -28.74
C ALA A 227 -21.39 -25.89 -29.21
N VAL A 228 -20.98 -24.87 -28.45
CA VAL A 228 -19.72 -24.17 -28.68
C VAL A 228 -18.67 -25.25 -28.79
N ALA A 229 -18.08 -25.41 -29.98
CA ALA A 229 -17.16 -26.50 -30.26
C ALA A 229 -16.07 -26.49 -29.17
N ALA A 230 -16.12 -27.50 -28.30
CA ALA A 230 -15.13 -27.67 -27.26
C ALA A 230 -13.85 -28.07 -27.96
N GLY A 231 -12.97 -27.10 -28.21
CA GLY A 231 -11.62 -27.36 -28.67
C GLY A 231 -10.90 -28.32 -27.71
N PRO A 232 -9.74 -28.88 -28.13
CA PRO A 232 -8.98 -29.79 -27.29
C PRO A 232 -8.73 -29.18 -25.91
N ALA A 233 -8.80 -30.03 -24.88
CA ALA A 233 -8.55 -29.59 -23.51
C ALA A 233 -7.16 -28.92 -23.45
N PRO A 234 -7.03 -27.76 -22.78
CA PRO A 234 -5.74 -27.08 -22.63
C PRO A 234 -4.69 -28.04 -22.04
N ALA A 235 -3.41 -27.86 -22.34
CA ALA A 235 -2.36 -28.64 -21.67
C ALA A 235 -2.06 -28.06 -20.28
N TRP A 236 -1.45 -28.86 -19.38
CA TRP A 236 -1.04 -28.34 -18.07
C TRP A 236 0.02 -27.23 -18.18
N ARG A 237 0.84 -27.28 -19.24
CA ARG A 237 1.81 -26.22 -19.57
C ARG A 237 1.13 -24.89 -19.87
N ASP A 238 -0.01 -24.90 -20.57
CA ASP A 238 -0.76 -23.68 -20.89
C ASP A 238 -1.37 -23.09 -19.63
N ARG A 239 -1.93 -23.93 -18.75
CA ARG A 239 -2.47 -23.50 -17.45
C ARG A 239 -1.41 -22.86 -16.56
N LEU A 240 -0.23 -23.49 -16.44
CA LEU A 240 0.90 -22.92 -15.70
C LEU A 240 1.37 -21.60 -16.32
N ALA A 241 1.35 -21.48 -17.66
CA ALA A 241 1.67 -20.23 -18.32
C ALA A 241 0.64 -19.14 -18.01
N TRP A 242 -0.66 -19.45 -17.98
CA TRP A 242 -1.70 -18.50 -17.61
C TRP A 242 -1.55 -18.02 -16.16
N ILE A 243 -1.29 -18.94 -15.24
CA ILE A 243 -1.02 -18.61 -13.84
C ILE A 243 0.19 -17.69 -13.73
N GLY A 244 1.32 -18.06 -14.35
CA GLY A 244 2.55 -17.27 -14.30
C GLY A 244 2.41 -15.87 -14.92
N LEU A 245 1.80 -15.78 -16.12
CA LEU A 245 1.57 -14.50 -16.80
C LEU A 245 0.59 -13.59 -16.05
N SER A 246 -0.24 -14.13 -15.15
CA SER A 246 -1.11 -13.33 -14.28
C SER A 246 -0.47 -13.00 -12.93
N ALA A 247 0.34 -13.91 -12.40
CA ALA A 247 1.02 -13.74 -11.12
C ALA A 247 2.04 -12.63 -11.13
N VAL A 248 2.83 -12.51 -12.20
CA VAL A 248 3.86 -11.47 -12.32
C VAL A 248 3.28 -10.04 -12.27
N PRO A 249 2.31 -9.65 -13.13
CA PRO A 249 1.76 -8.31 -13.06
C PRO A 249 0.96 -8.05 -11.77
N SER A 250 0.31 -9.06 -11.19
CA SER A 250 -0.36 -8.92 -9.88
C SER A 250 0.62 -8.69 -8.74
N GLY A 251 1.73 -9.44 -8.71
CA GLY A 251 2.81 -9.21 -7.76
C GLY A 251 3.44 -7.83 -7.95
N LEU A 252 3.68 -7.41 -9.20
CA LEU A 252 4.21 -6.07 -9.50
C LEU A 252 3.27 -4.97 -9.01
N LEU A 253 1.96 -5.13 -9.18
CA LEU A 253 0.96 -4.19 -8.69
C LEU A 253 1.14 -3.98 -7.18
N VAL A 254 1.22 -5.06 -6.42
CA VAL A 254 1.38 -5.01 -4.96
C VAL A 254 2.73 -4.40 -4.56
N ALA A 255 3.84 -4.90 -5.13
CA ALA A 255 5.18 -4.47 -4.77
C ALA A 255 5.43 -3.00 -5.16
N LEU A 256 4.96 -2.55 -6.32
CA LEU A 256 5.04 -1.16 -6.75
C LEU A 256 4.22 -0.25 -5.83
N THR A 257 3.00 -0.66 -5.48
CA THR A 257 2.12 0.16 -4.63
C THR A 257 2.74 0.34 -3.25
N ALA A 258 3.32 -0.71 -2.68
CA ALA A 258 4.06 -0.63 -1.42
C ALA A 258 5.24 0.35 -1.54
N HIS A 259 6.07 0.20 -2.57
CA HIS A 259 7.22 1.07 -2.82
C HIS A 259 6.82 2.56 -2.92
N LEU A 260 5.77 2.88 -3.68
CA LEU A 260 5.29 4.27 -3.82
C LEU A 260 4.72 4.82 -2.51
N SER A 261 4.13 3.96 -1.67
CA SER A 261 3.45 4.37 -0.43
C SER A 261 4.41 4.54 0.75
N THR A 262 5.55 3.82 0.78
CA THR A 262 6.50 3.86 1.89
C THR A 262 7.04 5.25 2.16
N ASP A 263 7.47 5.98 1.14
CA ASP A 263 8.16 7.27 1.33
C ASP A 263 7.23 8.49 1.30
N VAL A 264 5.96 8.34 0.89
CA VAL A 264 5.00 9.46 0.81
C VAL A 264 3.94 9.37 1.88
N ALA A 265 3.06 8.36 1.80
CA ALA A 265 2.05 8.01 2.80
C ALA A 265 1.28 6.77 2.33
N ALA A 266 0.80 5.93 3.25
CA ALA A 266 -0.15 4.88 2.91
C ALA A 266 -1.56 5.47 2.72
N VAL A 267 -1.92 5.80 1.47
CA VAL A 267 -3.18 6.51 1.15
C VAL A 267 -3.87 5.98 -0.10
N PRO A 268 -5.21 6.04 -0.17
CA PRO A 268 -5.99 5.61 -1.33
C PRO A 268 -5.50 6.17 -2.66
N LEU A 269 -5.09 7.44 -2.71
CA LEU A 269 -4.56 8.07 -3.92
C LEU A 269 -3.41 7.26 -4.56
N LEU A 270 -2.44 6.81 -3.76
CA LEU A 270 -1.27 6.08 -4.26
C LEU A 270 -1.60 4.62 -4.61
N TRP A 271 -2.66 4.06 -4.01
CA TRP A 271 -3.10 2.69 -4.26
C TRP A 271 -3.94 2.57 -5.53
N VAL A 272 -4.82 3.56 -5.75
CA VAL A 272 -5.77 3.59 -6.85
C VAL A 272 -5.06 3.71 -8.21
N VAL A 273 -3.99 4.50 -8.30
CA VAL A 273 -3.32 4.76 -9.59
C VAL A 273 -2.73 3.48 -10.21
N PRO A 274 -1.89 2.68 -9.50
CA PRO A 274 -1.43 1.39 -10.01
C PRO A 274 -2.58 0.42 -10.34
N LEU A 275 -3.62 0.36 -9.49
CA LEU A 275 -4.77 -0.52 -9.72
C LEU A 275 -5.57 -0.12 -10.96
N ALA A 276 -5.80 1.17 -11.19
CA ALA A 276 -6.47 1.68 -12.37
C ALA A 276 -5.66 1.36 -13.65
N LEU A 277 -4.33 1.56 -13.62
CA LEU A 277 -3.45 1.18 -14.72
C LEU A 277 -3.51 -0.32 -15.00
N PHE A 278 -3.49 -1.15 -13.95
CA PHE A 278 -3.63 -2.59 -14.04
C PHE A 278 -4.94 -3.00 -14.73
N LEU A 279 -6.09 -2.45 -14.32
CA LEU A 279 -7.38 -2.73 -14.96
C LEU A 279 -7.44 -2.22 -16.41
N LEU A 280 -6.86 -1.05 -16.68
CA LEU A 280 -6.79 -0.49 -18.02
C LEU A 280 -6.05 -1.42 -18.98
N THR A 281 -5.01 -2.11 -18.51
CA THR A 281 -4.31 -3.07 -19.35
C THR A 281 -5.19 -4.23 -19.81
N PHE A 282 -6.13 -4.72 -18.99
CA PHE A 282 -7.09 -5.74 -19.43
C PHE A 282 -7.98 -5.21 -20.54
N VAL A 283 -8.51 -3.99 -20.39
CA VAL A 283 -9.36 -3.34 -21.40
C VAL A 283 -8.61 -3.18 -22.73
N LEU A 284 -7.34 -2.75 -22.68
CA LEU A 284 -6.55 -2.50 -23.88
C LEU A 284 -6.00 -3.78 -24.52
N ALA A 285 -5.67 -4.80 -23.74
CA ALA A 285 -5.10 -6.06 -24.23
C ALA A 285 -6.16 -7.01 -24.79
N PHE A 286 -7.36 -7.06 -24.21
CA PHE A 286 -8.42 -8.00 -24.59
C PHE A 286 -9.38 -7.47 -25.69
N ARG A 287 -9.08 -6.32 -26.30
CA ARG A 287 -9.85 -5.80 -27.45
C ARG A 287 -9.48 -6.49 -28.77
N GLU A 288 -10.41 -6.53 -29.71
CA GLU A 288 -10.14 -6.96 -31.09
C GLU A 288 -9.04 -6.09 -31.73
N GLY A 289 -8.11 -6.73 -32.46
CA GLY A 289 -6.97 -6.03 -33.07
C GLY A 289 -5.84 -5.62 -32.11
N GLY A 290 -5.88 -6.01 -30.83
CA GLY A 290 -4.87 -5.68 -29.81
C GLY A 290 -3.42 -6.11 -30.12
N GLY A 291 -3.20 -6.97 -31.12
CA GLY A 291 -1.86 -7.46 -31.50
C GLY A 291 -0.88 -6.38 -31.98
N GLY A 292 -1.38 -5.28 -32.57
CA GLY A 292 -0.53 -4.13 -32.92
C GLY A 292 0.05 -3.45 -31.67
N LEU A 293 -0.82 -3.19 -30.68
CA LEU A 293 -0.43 -2.60 -29.41
C LEU A 293 0.57 -3.50 -28.66
N HIS A 294 0.32 -4.81 -28.62
CA HIS A 294 1.25 -5.78 -28.01
C HIS A 294 2.67 -5.69 -28.60
N ARG A 295 2.79 -5.58 -29.93
CA ARG A 295 4.10 -5.40 -30.59
C ARG A 295 4.80 -4.11 -30.19
N VAL A 296 4.05 -3.00 -30.06
CA VAL A 296 4.61 -1.72 -29.59
C VAL A 296 5.09 -1.86 -28.14
N MET A 297 4.30 -2.48 -27.26
CA MET A 297 4.68 -2.69 -25.86
C MET A 297 5.94 -3.55 -25.73
N LEU A 298 6.09 -4.59 -26.56
CA LEU A 298 7.31 -5.39 -26.62
C LEU A 298 8.55 -4.58 -27.05
N ALA A 299 8.39 -3.59 -27.91
CA ALA A 299 9.48 -2.71 -28.34
C ALA A 299 9.83 -1.64 -27.29
N VAL A 300 8.83 -1.11 -26.59
CA VAL A 300 8.99 -0.05 -25.57
C VAL A 300 9.54 -0.60 -24.25
N GLN A 301 9.16 -1.82 -23.86
CA GLN A 301 9.57 -2.43 -22.59
C GLN A 301 11.09 -2.37 -22.30
N PRO A 302 12.00 -2.76 -23.22
CA PRO A 302 13.44 -2.68 -22.96
C PRO A 302 13.95 -1.25 -22.78
N LEU A 303 13.39 -0.27 -23.50
CA LEU A 303 13.78 1.14 -23.36
C LEU A 303 13.41 1.67 -21.98
N LEU A 304 12.16 1.43 -21.54
CA LEU A 304 11.72 1.82 -20.21
C LEU A 304 12.45 1.06 -19.10
N LEU A 305 12.76 -0.22 -19.31
CA LEU A 305 13.54 -0.99 -18.33
C LEU A 305 14.94 -0.42 -18.17
N ALA A 306 15.63 -0.12 -19.28
CA ALA A 306 16.96 0.48 -19.25
C ALA A 306 16.94 1.85 -18.55
N ALA A 307 15.94 2.69 -18.85
CA ALA A 307 15.74 3.97 -18.18
C ALA A 307 15.47 3.80 -16.67
N LEU A 308 14.64 2.82 -16.30
CA LEU A 308 14.34 2.51 -14.90
C LEU A 308 15.58 2.04 -14.14
N VAL A 309 16.32 1.09 -14.71
CA VAL A 309 17.59 0.57 -14.17
C VAL A 309 18.61 1.69 -13.98
N PHE A 310 18.72 2.58 -14.97
CA PHE A 310 19.60 3.74 -14.88
C PHE A 310 19.15 4.73 -13.79
N ALA A 311 17.85 5.02 -13.68
CA ALA A 311 17.30 5.87 -12.62
C ALA A 311 17.52 5.28 -11.22
N MET A 312 17.30 3.98 -11.06
CA MET A 312 17.55 3.26 -9.81
C MET A 312 19.03 3.28 -9.41
N ALA A 313 19.96 3.30 -10.38
CA ALA A 313 21.38 3.44 -10.10
C ALA A 313 21.77 4.85 -9.60
N LEU A 314 21.06 5.89 -10.05
CA LEU A 314 21.36 7.28 -9.69
C LEU A 314 20.85 7.71 -8.31
N THR A 315 20.02 6.87 -7.65
CA THR A 315 19.44 6.93 -6.29
C THR A 315 19.10 8.30 -5.68
N ALA A 316 20.06 9.22 -5.52
CA ALA A 316 19.91 10.51 -4.83
C ALA A 316 19.61 11.72 -5.75
N LYS A 317 19.58 11.56 -7.09
CA LYS A 317 19.47 12.71 -8.03
C LYS A 317 18.18 12.78 -8.85
N VAL A 318 17.32 11.76 -8.77
CA VAL A 318 16.08 11.74 -9.57
C VAL A 318 14.93 12.29 -8.70
N PRO A 319 14.25 13.37 -9.15
CA PRO A 319 13.07 13.87 -8.43
C PRO A 319 12.01 12.77 -8.28
N TRP A 320 11.40 12.66 -7.10
CA TRP A 320 10.42 11.62 -6.81
C TRP A 320 9.30 11.49 -7.86
N PRO A 321 8.69 12.58 -8.40
CA PRO A 321 7.66 12.44 -9.43
C PRO A 321 8.15 11.76 -10.71
N VAL A 322 9.41 12.01 -11.09
CA VAL A 322 10.04 11.39 -12.28
C VAL A 322 10.30 9.92 -12.02
N ALA A 323 10.81 9.57 -10.84
CA ALA A 323 11.00 8.18 -10.44
C ALA A 323 9.65 7.43 -10.44
N ALA A 324 8.62 7.98 -9.77
CA ALA A 324 7.29 7.40 -9.73
C ALA A 324 6.70 7.19 -11.13
N ALA A 325 6.84 8.17 -12.02
CA ALA A 325 6.38 8.06 -13.41
C ALA A 325 7.11 6.96 -14.19
N LEU A 326 8.43 6.80 -14.01
CA LEU A 326 9.20 5.72 -14.62
C LEU A 326 8.76 4.34 -14.10
N HIS A 327 8.58 4.20 -12.78
CA HIS A 327 8.12 2.96 -12.16
C HIS A 327 6.70 2.58 -12.64
N LEU A 328 5.76 3.53 -12.65
CA LEU A 328 4.39 3.34 -13.15
C LEU A 328 4.36 3.04 -14.65
N GLY A 329 5.17 3.74 -15.44
CA GLY A 329 5.27 3.55 -16.89
C GLY A 329 5.81 2.17 -17.25
N PHE A 330 6.90 1.74 -16.60
CA PHE A 330 7.42 0.38 -16.78
C PHE A 330 6.39 -0.66 -16.35
N PHE A 331 5.77 -0.48 -15.18
CA PHE A 331 4.72 -1.39 -14.68
C PHE A 331 3.57 -1.56 -15.68
N PHE A 332 3.05 -0.46 -16.22
CA PHE A 332 1.99 -0.49 -17.22
C PHE A 332 2.41 -1.27 -18.47
N VAL A 333 3.61 -0.99 -19.02
CA VAL A 333 4.11 -1.68 -20.21
C VAL A 333 4.40 -3.16 -19.95
N ALA A 334 5.02 -3.50 -18.83
CA ALA A 334 5.27 -4.88 -18.42
C ALA A 334 3.96 -5.68 -18.25
N THR A 335 2.96 -5.06 -17.63
CA THR A 335 1.64 -5.65 -17.45
C THR A 335 0.93 -5.83 -18.79
N MET A 336 0.99 -4.83 -19.69
CA MET A 336 0.46 -4.94 -21.05
C MET A 336 1.09 -6.08 -21.85
N VAL A 337 2.40 -6.32 -21.71
CA VAL A 337 3.08 -7.46 -22.34
C VAL A 337 2.53 -8.78 -21.78
N CYS A 338 2.40 -8.91 -20.47
CA CYS A 338 1.88 -10.14 -19.84
C CYS A 338 0.41 -10.41 -20.24
N HIS A 339 -0.44 -9.39 -20.20
CA HIS A 339 -1.85 -9.50 -20.58
C HIS A 339 -2.04 -9.71 -22.09
N GLY A 340 -1.17 -9.14 -22.94
CA GLY A 340 -1.15 -9.40 -24.38
C GLY A 340 -0.78 -10.85 -24.69
N GLU A 341 0.18 -11.44 -23.98
CA GLU A 341 0.50 -12.86 -24.08
C GLU A 341 -0.63 -13.76 -23.57
N LEU A 342 -1.30 -13.38 -22.48
CA LEU A 342 -2.52 -14.07 -22.00
C LEU A 342 -3.62 -14.08 -23.05
N TYR A 343 -3.91 -12.92 -23.66
CA TYR A 343 -4.92 -12.82 -24.71
C TYR A 343 -4.57 -13.72 -25.91
N ARG A 344 -3.30 -13.79 -26.31
CA ARG A 344 -2.84 -14.67 -27.41
C ARG A 344 -2.92 -16.15 -27.09
N ARG A 345 -2.80 -16.53 -25.81
CA ARG A 345 -2.85 -17.92 -25.32
C ARG A 345 -4.23 -18.34 -24.80
N ARG A 346 -5.25 -17.49 -24.96
CA ARG A 346 -6.61 -17.81 -24.52
C ARG A 346 -7.13 -19.08 -25.23
N PRO A 347 -7.82 -19.98 -24.52
CA PRO A 347 -8.34 -21.19 -25.13
C PRO A 347 -9.59 -20.91 -25.96
N ALA A 348 -10.10 -21.95 -26.63
CA ALA A 348 -11.41 -21.91 -27.27
C ALA A 348 -12.53 -21.60 -26.24
N ALA A 349 -13.65 -21.06 -26.73
CA ALA A 349 -14.73 -20.52 -25.89
C ALA A 349 -15.26 -21.50 -24.82
N GLY A 350 -15.22 -22.82 -25.08
CA GLY A 350 -15.63 -23.86 -24.12
C GLY A 350 -14.77 -23.95 -22.84
N HIS A 351 -13.53 -23.43 -22.84
CA HIS A 351 -12.62 -23.49 -21.69
C HIS A 351 -12.32 -22.10 -21.08
N LEU A 352 -13.06 -21.05 -21.48
CA LEU A 352 -12.84 -19.69 -20.98
C LEU A 352 -13.04 -19.55 -19.48
N THR A 353 -13.99 -20.27 -18.90
CA THR A 353 -14.20 -20.22 -17.45
C THR A 353 -12.99 -20.77 -16.69
N GLU A 354 -12.42 -21.88 -17.15
CA GLU A 354 -11.18 -22.42 -16.59
C GLU A 354 -10.04 -21.42 -16.72
N PHE A 355 -9.90 -20.79 -17.89
CA PHE A 355 -8.90 -19.75 -18.13
C PHE A 355 -8.99 -18.58 -17.12
N TYR A 356 -10.20 -18.05 -16.88
CA TYR A 356 -10.38 -16.96 -15.90
C TYR A 356 -10.14 -17.40 -14.45
N VAL A 357 -10.46 -18.66 -14.09
CA VAL A 357 -10.11 -19.21 -12.77
C VAL A 357 -8.59 -19.26 -12.60
N MET A 358 -7.86 -19.72 -13.61
CA MET A 358 -6.39 -19.78 -13.59
C MET A 358 -5.76 -18.38 -13.55
N LEU A 359 -6.36 -17.41 -14.26
CA LEU A 359 -5.96 -16.00 -14.21
C LEU A 359 -6.11 -15.44 -12.78
N SER A 360 -7.27 -15.62 -12.16
CA SER A 360 -7.53 -15.20 -10.77
C SER A 360 -6.61 -15.90 -9.77
N ALA A 361 -6.34 -17.20 -9.95
CA ALA A 361 -5.38 -17.95 -9.12
C ALA A 361 -3.96 -17.39 -9.25
N GLY A 362 -3.51 -17.08 -10.47
CA GLY A 362 -2.24 -16.38 -10.68
C GLY A 362 -2.21 -15.03 -9.99
N GLY A 363 -3.30 -14.25 -10.08
CA GLY A 363 -3.45 -12.99 -9.36
C GLY A 363 -3.19 -13.11 -7.86
N VAL A 364 -3.84 -14.08 -7.21
CA VAL A 364 -3.66 -14.39 -5.78
C VAL A 364 -2.23 -14.82 -5.47
N LEU A 365 -1.62 -15.69 -6.28
CA LEU A 365 -0.24 -16.15 -6.07
C LEU A 365 0.78 -15.01 -6.16
N GLY A 366 0.58 -14.07 -7.11
CA GLY A 366 1.41 -12.87 -7.22
C GLY A 366 1.34 -11.99 -5.97
N GLY A 367 0.12 -11.75 -5.47
CA GLY A 367 -0.10 -10.99 -4.24
C GLY A 367 0.47 -11.68 -3.00
N LEU A 368 0.27 -13.00 -2.87
CA LEU A 368 0.82 -13.83 -1.79
C LEU A 368 2.34 -13.77 -1.75
N PHE A 369 2.99 -13.86 -2.92
CA PHE A 369 4.43 -13.73 -3.03
C PHE A 369 4.90 -12.36 -2.51
N ALA A 370 4.32 -11.26 -3.02
CA ALA A 370 4.77 -9.91 -2.69
C ALA A 370 4.46 -9.50 -1.24
N SER A 371 3.33 -9.95 -0.66
CA SER A 371 2.85 -9.43 0.63
C SER A 371 3.13 -10.34 1.82
N LEU A 372 3.25 -11.66 1.61
CA LEU A 372 3.37 -12.63 2.71
C LEU A 372 4.64 -13.47 2.61
N ALA A 373 4.96 -14.01 1.43
CA ALA A 373 6.13 -14.87 1.29
C ALA A 373 7.43 -14.06 1.31
N ALA A 374 7.55 -13.02 0.49
CA ALA A 374 8.78 -12.24 0.37
C ALA A 374 9.23 -11.56 1.69
N PRO A 375 8.33 -10.97 2.52
CA PRO A 375 8.75 -10.41 3.80
C PRO A 375 9.32 -11.43 4.79
N VAL A 376 8.90 -12.69 4.70
CA VAL A 376 9.43 -13.78 5.56
C VAL A 376 10.70 -14.38 4.98
N LEU A 377 10.81 -14.45 3.65
CA LEU A 377 11.96 -15.04 2.96
C LEU A 377 13.17 -14.10 2.89
N PHE A 378 12.95 -12.79 2.92
CA PHE A 378 13.99 -11.79 2.68
C PHE A 378 14.00 -10.70 3.75
N ASN A 379 15.19 -10.36 4.26
CA ASN A 379 15.39 -9.21 5.14
C ASN A 379 15.48 -7.87 4.40
N SER A 380 15.38 -7.88 3.07
CA SER A 380 15.31 -6.72 2.18
C SER A 380 14.14 -6.84 1.20
N ILE A 381 13.82 -5.75 0.51
CA ILE A 381 12.67 -5.67 -0.42
C ILE A 381 13.07 -6.24 -1.80
N LEU A 382 13.26 -7.57 -1.88
CA LEU A 382 13.67 -8.26 -3.12
C LEU A 382 12.51 -8.61 -4.05
N GLU A 383 11.26 -8.59 -3.56
CA GLU A 383 10.09 -8.93 -4.37
C GLU A 383 9.97 -8.06 -5.62
N TYR A 384 10.23 -6.76 -5.51
CA TYR A 384 10.14 -5.85 -6.65
C TYR A 384 11.19 -6.16 -7.72
N PRO A 385 12.51 -6.23 -7.41
CA PRO A 385 13.53 -6.74 -8.33
C PRO A 385 13.20 -8.10 -8.97
N ILE A 386 12.77 -9.09 -8.17
CA ILE A 386 12.44 -10.43 -8.66
C ILE A 386 11.30 -10.36 -9.69
N LEU A 387 10.27 -9.57 -9.41
CA LEU A 387 9.13 -9.40 -10.29
C LEU A 387 9.46 -8.61 -11.56
N LEU A 388 10.42 -7.67 -11.52
CA LEU A 388 10.95 -7.01 -12.71
C LEU A 388 11.67 -8.01 -13.63
N ILE A 389 12.49 -8.90 -13.07
CA ILE A 389 13.13 -10.00 -13.82
C ILE A 389 12.05 -10.93 -14.40
N ALA A 390 11.07 -11.30 -13.59
CA ALA A 390 9.97 -12.18 -14.01
C ALA A 390 9.11 -11.56 -15.13
N ALA A 391 8.93 -10.23 -15.13
CA ALA A 391 8.22 -9.52 -16.20
C ALA A 391 8.97 -9.56 -17.53
N VAL A 392 10.31 -9.55 -17.50
CA VAL A 392 11.11 -9.82 -18.70
C VAL A 392 10.94 -11.28 -19.11
N ALA A 393 10.99 -12.23 -18.16
CA ALA A 393 10.80 -13.66 -18.39
C ALA A 393 9.44 -14.01 -19.04
N CYS A 394 8.44 -13.15 -18.91
CA CYS A 394 7.13 -13.28 -19.55
C CYS A 394 7.12 -12.94 -21.05
N ARG A 395 8.20 -12.40 -21.62
CA ARG A 395 8.28 -12.09 -23.07
C ARG A 395 8.19 -13.35 -23.93
N PRO A 396 7.54 -13.27 -25.12
CA PRO A 396 7.55 -14.37 -26.06
C PRO A 396 8.98 -14.70 -26.52
N GLY A 397 9.24 -15.98 -26.80
CA GLY A 397 10.54 -16.45 -27.30
C GLY A 397 11.59 -16.76 -26.24
N ILE A 398 11.42 -16.37 -24.96
CA ILE A 398 12.39 -16.69 -23.90
C ILE A 398 12.56 -18.19 -23.70
N GLY A 399 11.46 -18.95 -23.61
CA GLY A 399 11.54 -20.40 -23.45
C GLY A 399 12.30 -21.08 -24.60
N ALA A 400 12.08 -20.63 -25.84
CA ALA A 400 12.81 -21.14 -27.00
C ALA A 400 14.29 -20.72 -26.99
N ALA A 401 14.61 -19.50 -26.57
CA ALA A 401 15.98 -19.03 -26.43
C ALA A 401 16.75 -19.82 -25.36
N LEU A 402 16.14 -20.06 -24.20
CA LEU A 402 16.73 -20.89 -23.14
C LEU A 402 16.92 -22.33 -23.59
N ALA A 403 15.94 -22.91 -24.31
CA ALA A 403 16.07 -24.26 -24.87
C ALA A 403 17.25 -24.36 -25.88
N ARG A 404 17.47 -23.34 -26.70
CA ARG A 404 18.60 -23.27 -27.65
C ARG A 404 19.97 -23.18 -26.95
N LEU A 405 20.05 -22.50 -25.79
CA LEU A 405 21.28 -22.44 -25.00
C LEU A 405 21.62 -23.80 -24.36
N GLY A 406 20.61 -24.63 -24.10
CA GLY A 406 20.74 -25.91 -23.42
C GLY A 406 20.86 -25.75 -21.89
N PRO A 407 20.43 -26.76 -21.11
CA PRO A 407 20.33 -26.67 -19.66
C PRO A 407 21.68 -26.41 -18.97
N VAL A 408 22.78 -26.94 -19.53
CA VAL A 408 24.13 -26.76 -18.98
C VAL A 408 24.56 -25.30 -19.01
N ARG A 409 24.38 -24.58 -20.12
CA ARG A 409 24.78 -23.16 -20.23
C ARG A 409 23.91 -22.26 -19.36
N VAL A 410 22.62 -22.57 -19.27
CA VAL A 410 21.71 -21.87 -18.34
C VAL A 410 22.17 -22.09 -16.89
N ALA A 411 22.48 -23.34 -16.51
CA ALA A 411 22.99 -23.65 -15.18
C ALA A 411 24.33 -22.93 -14.90
N LEU A 412 25.26 -22.92 -15.85
CA LEU A 412 26.53 -22.17 -15.73
C LEU A 412 26.31 -20.67 -15.56
N GLY A 413 25.34 -20.08 -16.28
CA GLY A 413 24.97 -18.67 -16.11
C GLY A 413 24.39 -18.37 -14.72
N ILE A 414 23.51 -19.24 -14.22
CA ILE A 414 22.98 -19.14 -12.86
C ILE A 414 24.10 -19.30 -11.82
N ILE A 415 24.98 -20.29 -12.00
CA ILE A 415 26.14 -20.51 -11.12
C ILE A 415 27.05 -19.27 -11.15
N ALA A 416 27.32 -18.68 -12.30
CA ALA A 416 28.13 -17.46 -12.40
C ALA A 416 27.47 -16.27 -11.65
N LEU A 417 26.14 -16.14 -11.73
CA LEU A 417 25.40 -15.12 -10.98
C LEU A 417 25.48 -15.36 -9.46
N VAL A 418 25.33 -16.61 -9.03
CA VAL A 418 25.45 -17.01 -7.62
C VAL A 418 26.88 -16.79 -7.12
N VAL A 419 27.89 -17.19 -7.90
CA VAL A 419 29.30 -16.96 -7.59
C VAL A 419 29.60 -15.46 -7.48
N LEU A 420 29.05 -14.63 -8.37
CA LEU A 420 29.17 -13.17 -8.27
C LEU A 420 28.58 -12.65 -6.95
N VAL A 421 27.36 -13.06 -6.60
CA VAL A 421 26.71 -12.66 -5.34
C VAL A 421 27.51 -13.13 -4.12
N VAL A 422 28.00 -14.38 -4.13
CA VAL A 422 28.83 -14.94 -3.06
C VAL A 422 30.18 -14.20 -2.96
N LEU A 423 30.80 -13.88 -4.10
CA LEU A 423 32.06 -13.14 -4.12
C LEU A 423 31.88 -11.74 -3.52
N GLN A 424 30.79 -11.05 -3.84
CA GLN A 424 30.44 -9.78 -3.20
C GLN A 424 30.23 -9.95 -1.70
N ALA A 425 29.58 -11.05 -1.28
CA ALA A 425 29.35 -11.36 0.13
C ALA A 425 30.65 -11.56 0.92
N VAL A 426 31.62 -12.26 0.33
CA VAL A 426 32.90 -12.58 0.98
C VAL A 426 33.87 -11.41 0.94
N THR A 427 33.94 -10.69 -0.19
CA THR A 427 34.93 -9.61 -0.39
C THR A 427 34.46 -8.24 0.06
N GLY A 428 33.14 -8.04 0.22
CA GLY A 428 32.55 -6.72 0.47
C GLY A 428 32.65 -5.75 -0.72
N LEU A 429 33.15 -6.19 -1.88
CA LEU A 429 33.20 -5.42 -3.13
C LEU A 429 31.78 -5.25 -3.67
N THR A 430 31.12 -4.19 -3.25
CA THR A 430 29.78 -3.81 -3.71
C THR A 430 29.87 -2.69 -4.74
N ALA A 431 28.80 -2.47 -5.51
CA ALA A 431 28.70 -1.34 -6.44
C ALA A 431 29.09 0.02 -5.80
N SER A 432 28.78 0.21 -4.52
CA SER A 432 29.10 1.41 -3.74
C SER A 432 30.60 1.62 -3.46
N THR A 433 31.43 0.60 -3.67
CA THR A 433 32.90 0.70 -3.50
C THR A 433 33.63 1.12 -4.78
N LEU A 434 32.94 1.11 -5.92
CA LEU A 434 33.51 1.47 -7.21
C LEU A 434 33.52 2.99 -7.42
N PRO A 435 34.52 3.54 -8.12
CA PRO A 435 34.46 4.91 -8.60
C PRO A 435 33.15 5.14 -9.36
N ILE A 436 32.51 6.29 -9.12
CA ILE A 436 31.20 6.63 -9.72
C ILE A 436 31.21 6.44 -11.23
N LEU A 437 32.29 6.83 -11.92
CA LEU A 437 32.42 6.65 -13.37
C LEU A 437 32.39 5.17 -13.77
N THR A 438 33.14 4.31 -13.08
CA THR A 438 33.16 2.86 -13.32
C THR A 438 31.78 2.25 -13.09
N TYR A 439 31.11 2.66 -12.01
CA TYR A 439 29.75 2.24 -11.73
C TYR A 439 28.78 2.65 -12.84
N LEU A 440 28.83 3.90 -13.29
CA LEU A 440 28.01 4.41 -14.39
C LEU A 440 28.28 3.67 -15.71
N LEU A 441 29.54 3.32 -16.01
CA LEU A 441 29.89 2.54 -17.20
C LEU A 441 29.32 1.12 -17.15
N ILE A 442 29.34 0.46 -15.97
CA ILE A 442 28.74 -0.86 -15.77
C ILE A 442 27.22 -0.78 -15.99
N VAL A 443 26.57 0.19 -15.37
CA VAL A 443 25.12 0.41 -15.50
C VAL A 443 24.75 0.73 -16.96
N ALA A 444 25.54 1.57 -17.64
CA ALA A 444 25.36 1.86 -19.06
C ALA A 444 25.55 0.63 -19.95
N GLY A 445 26.54 -0.22 -19.66
CA GLY A 445 26.75 -1.50 -20.34
C GLY A 445 25.56 -2.43 -20.18
N ILE A 446 24.99 -2.53 -18.97
CA ILE A 446 23.80 -3.34 -18.70
C ILE A 446 22.56 -2.77 -19.40
N ALA A 447 22.38 -1.45 -19.36
CA ALA A 447 21.33 -0.77 -20.11
C ALA A 447 21.47 -1.05 -21.61
N ALA A 448 22.69 -1.02 -22.15
CA ALA A 448 22.95 -1.39 -23.55
C ALA A 448 22.60 -2.87 -23.82
N LEU A 449 22.94 -3.82 -22.94
CA LEU A 449 22.52 -5.21 -23.08
C LEU A 449 20.99 -5.36 -23.11
N ILE A 450 20.28 -4.58 -22.29
CA ILE A 450 18.80 -4.56 -22.27
C ILE A 450 18.24 -4.01 -23.59
N VAL A 451 18.78 -2.88 -24.08
CA VAL A 451 18.30 -2.22 -25.31
C VAL A 451 18.66 -3.01 -26.57
N LEU A 452 19.91 -3.46 -26.69
CA LEU A 452 20.38 -4.28 -27.81
C LEU A 452 19.72 -5.66 -27.79
N GLY A 453 19.40 -6.18 -26.60
CA GLY A 453 18.65 -7.42 -26.38
C GLY A 453 17.16 -7.35 -26.72
N ARG A 454 16.65 -6.24 -27.29
CA ARG A 454 15.22 -6.10 -27.66
C ARG A 454 14.72 -7.23 -28.57
N GLU A 455 15.56 -7.71 -29.49
CA GLU A 455 15.30 -8.83 -30.41
C GLU A 455 15.69 -10.20 -29.83
N THR A 456 16.49 -10.22 -28.76
CA THR A 456 16.99 -11.41 -28.06
C THR A 456 16.66 -11.34 -26.57
N PRO A 457 15.42 -11.70 -26.18
CA PRO A 457 14.94 -11.56 -24.79
C PRO A 457 15.83 -12.22 -23.72
N ALA A 458 16.60 -13.26 -24.07
CA ALA A 458 17.56 -13.87 -23.16
C ALA A 458 18.70 -12.90 -22.77
N LEU A 459 19.18 -12.06 -23.69
CA LEU A 459 20.20 -11.04 -23.41
C LEU A 459 19.65 -9.96 -22.47
N MET A 460 18.40 -9.55 -22.71
CA MET A 460 17.68 -8.62 -21.84
C MET A 460 17.52 -9.19 -20.42
N LEU A 461 17.14 -10.47 -20.31
CA LEU A 461 17.02 -11.19 -19.03
C LEU A 461 18.37 -11.26 -18.30
N THR A 462 19.45 -11.57 -19.01
CA THR A 462 20.81 -11.56 -18.45
C THR A 462 21.20 -10.17 -17.96
N GLY A 463 20.93 -9.12 -18.75
CA GLY A 463 21.23 -7.74 -18.38
C GLY A 463 20.54 -7.33 -17.08
N ILE A 464 19.22 -7.51 -16.99
CA ILE A 464 18.48 -7.15 -15.77
C ILE A 464 18.88 -8.00 -14.55
N ALA A 465 19.14 -9.30 -14.74
CA ALA A 465 19.62 -10.16 -13.65
C ALA A 465 21.00 -9.72 -13.16
N LEU A 466 21.90 -9.35 -14.08
CA LEU A 466 23.22 -8.81 -13.74
C LEU A 466 23.11 -7.47 -13.00
N PHE A 467 22.20 -6.57 -13.42
CA PHE A 467 21.94 -5.32 -12.69
C PHE A 467 21.59 -5.58 -11.22
N PHE A 468 20.60 -6.43 -10.97
CA PHE A 468 20.18 -6.71 -9.60
C PHE A 468 21.22 -7.47 -8.79
N ALA A 469 21.95 -8.41 -9.41
CA ALA A 469 23.06 -9.08 -8.73
C ALA A 469 24.24 -8.13 -8.41
N LEU A 470 24.41 -7.03 -9.15
CA LEU A 470 25.46 -6.04 -8.87
C LEU A 470 25.02 -4.94 -7.88
N THR A 471 23.72 -4.60 -7.85
CA THR A 471 23.22 -3.42 -7.14
C THR A 471 22.32 -3.73 -5.95
N GLN A 472 21.67 -4.89 -5.95
CA GLN A 472 20.66 -5.30 -4.97
C GLN A 472 20.92 -6.69 -4.42
N ALA A 473 22.17 -7.18 -4.49
CA ALA A 473 22.53 -8.45 -3.91
C ALA A 473 22.10 -8.50 -2.42
N PRO A 474 21.63 -9.65 -1.91
CA PRO A 474 21.21 -9.81 -0.51
C PRO A 474 22.36 -9.64 0.51
N VAL A 475 23.56 -9.30 0.02
CA VAL A 475 24.72 -8.96 0.83
C VAL A 475 24.44 -7.70 1.63
N MET A 476 24.88 -7.70 2.88
CA MET A 476 24.89 -6.50 3.72
C MET A 476 25.76 -5.43 3.04
N PRO A 477 25.21 -4.26 2.66
CA PRO A 477 26.00 -3.22 2.04
C PRO A 477 27.16 -2.83 2.94
N THR A 478 28.30 -2.49 2.35
CA THR A 478 29.48 -2.01 3.08
C THR A 478 29.08 -0.89 4.05
N GLY A 479 29.48 -1.01 5.33
CA GLY A 479 29.09 -0.07 6.37
C GLY A 479 27.71 -0.32 7.00
N THR A 480 27.00 -1.41 6.66
CA THR A 480 25.76 -1.81 7.36
C THR A 480 26.07 -2.84 8.44
N LEU A 481 25.74 -2.54 9.69
CA LEU A 481 25.98 -3.40 10.86
C LEU A 481 24.86 -4.41 11.09
N ALA A 482 23.61 -4.00 10.86
CA ALA A 482 22.43 -4.83 11.04
C ALA A 482 21.35 -4.47 10.01
N ARG A 483 20.60 -5.47 9.55
CA ARG A 483 19.42 -5.31 8.70
C ARG A 483 18.38 -6.32 9.13
N GLU A 484 17.22 -5.84 9.54
CA GLU A 484 16.06 -6.67 9.88
C GLU A 484 14.81 -6.12 9.20
N ARG A 485 13.87 -7.01 8.89
CA ARG A 485 12.59 -6.68 8.27
C ARG A 485 11.46 -7.07 9.21
N SER A 486 10.54 -6.15 9.46
CA SER A 486 9.29 -6.37 10.20
C SER A 486 8.08 -6.23 9.26
N PHE A 487 6.88 -6.34 9.82
CA PHE A 487 5.64 -5.97 9.14
C PHE A 487 5.58 -4.48 8.77
N PHE A 488 6.21 -3.62 9.58
CA PHE A 488 6.13 -2.16 9.43
C PHE A 488 7.15 -1.61 8.44
N ALA A 489 8.36 -2.19 8.40
CA ALA A 489 9.50 -1.61 7.71
C ALA A 489 10.68 -2.58 7.50
N VAL A 490 11.65 -2.15 6.67
CA VAL A 490 13.03 -2.68 6.68
C VAL A 490 13.91 -1.68 7.42
N HIS A 491 14.54 -2.12 8.49
CA HIS A 491 15.42 -1.32 9.35
C HIS A 491 16.88 -1.69 9.09
N GLU A 492 17.72 -0.67 8.89
CA GLU A 492 19.15 -0.83 8.70
C GLU A 492 19.91 0.02 9.71
N VAL A 493 20.94 -0.57 10.34
CA VAL A 493 21.93 0.18 11.11
C VAL A 493 23.16 0.39 10.25
N LYS A 494 23.48 1.64 9.93
CA LYS A 494 24.62 2.01 9.08
C LYS A 494 25.66 2.80 9.86
N VAL A 495 26.92 2.60 9.53
CA VAL A 495 28.04 3.42 10.01
C VAL A 495 28.15 4.64 9.11
N THR A 496 28.44 5.80 9.69
CA THR A 496 28.78 7.01 8.93
C THR A 496 30.07 6.82 8.13
N GLU A 497 30.25 7.58 7.05
CA GLU A 497 31.45 7.47 6.19
C GLU A 497 32.76 7.72 6.95
N ASN A 498 32.72 8.62 7.94
CA ASN A 498 33.86 8.91 8.82
C ASN A 498 34.05 7.88 9.96
N GLY A 499 33.21 6.85 10.05
CA GLY A 499 33.29 5.80 11.08
C GLY A 499 32.90 6.25 12.49
N GLN A 500 32.40 7.48 12.66
CA GLN A 500 32.19 8.09 13.99
C GLN A 500 30.83 7.81 14.61
N GLY A 501 29.83 7.44 13.82
CA GLY A 501 28.47 7.25 14.30
C GLY A 501 27.75 6.08 13.66
N HIS A 502 26.73 5.61 14.36
CA HIS A 502 25.75 4.66 13.86
C HIS A 502 24.43 5.39 13.57
N LEU A 503 23.75 4.97 12.52
CA LEU A 503 22.51 5.55 12.01
C LEU A 503 21.46 4.46 11.90
N LEU A 504 20.27 4.68 12.46
CA LEU A 504 19.10 3.85 12.17
C LEU A 504 18.37 4.43 10.95
N VAL A 505 18.24 3.62 9.90
CA VAL A 505 17.71 4.01 8.61
C VAL A 505 16.53 3.12 8.23
N HIS A 506 15.45 3.75 7.78
CA HIS A 506 14.31 3.08 7.15
C HIS A 506 13.92 3.87 5.90
N GLY A 507 13.84 3.19 4.76
CA GLY A 507 13.63 3.83 3.46
C GLY A 507 14.74 4.83 3.14
N ILE A 508 14.37 6.07 2.87
CA ILE A 508 15.29 7.19 2.62
C ILE A 508 15.53 8.08 3.86
N THR A 509 15.05 7.67 5.04
CA THR A 509 15.00 8.50 6.24
C THR A 509 15.89 7.93 7.34
N VAL A 510 16.60 8.83 8.02
CA VAL A 510 17.38 8.51 9.23
C VAL A 510 16.49 8.81 10.44
N HIS A 511 16.13 7.78 11.19
CA HIS A 511 15.25 7.87 12.37
C HIS A 511 16.01 8.00 13.69
N GLY A 512 17.32 7.85 13.65
CA GLY A 512 18.15 8.01 14.83
C GLY A 512 19.63 7.96 14.48
N ALA A 513 20.42 8.59 15.31
CA ALA A 513 21.85 8.64 15.16
C ALA A 513 22.48 8.55 16.56
N GLU A 514 23.67 7.97 16.64
CA GLU A 514 24.47 7.95 17.86
C GLU A 514 25.95 8.10 17.48
N ARG A 515 26.67 8.95 18.22
CA ARG A 515 28.12 9.02 18.12
C ARG A 515 28.73 7.89 18.92
N VAL A 516 29.51 7.04 18.25
CA VAL A 516 30.19 5.89 18.85
C VAL A 516 31.70 6.09 18.97
N ARG A 517 32.27 7.02 18.17
CA ARG A 517 33.67 7.45 18.27
C ARG A 517 33.82 8.96 18.27
N HIS A 518 34.80 9.43 19.02
CA HIS A 518 35.26 10.82 18.98
C HIS A 518 36.01 11.11 17.67
N PRO A 519 36.23 12.40 17.33
CA PRO A 519 37.01 12.77 16.14
C PRO A 519 38.45 12.22 16.12
N ASP A 520 39.02 11.93 17.29
CA ASP A 520 40.34 11.31 17.44
C ASP A 520 40.32 9.77 17.28
N GLY A 521 39.14 9.18 17.02
CA GLY A 521 38.94 7.74 16.82
C GLY A 521 38.69 6.93 18.09
N THR A 522 38.82 7.53 19.28
CA THR A 522 38.56 6.88 20.56
C THR A 522 37.07 6.56 20.72
N ALA A 523 36.75 5.45 21.40
CA ALA A 523 35.36 5.02 21.60
C ALA A 523 34.66 5.87 22.66
N VAL A 524 33.38 6.18 22.44
CA VAL A 524 32.54 6.91 23.41
C VAL A 524 32.13 5.97 24.55
N THR A 525 32.71 6.16 25.73
CA THR A 525 32.45 5.31 26.92
C THR A 525 31.48 5.93 27.92
N GLY A 526 31.26 7.24 27.85
CA GLY A 526 30.36 7.98 28.75
C GLY A 526 28.88 7.92 28.36
N ARG A 527 28.07 8.77 29.01
CA ARG A 527 26.67 8.98 28.65
C ARG A 527 26.58 9.55 27.22
N PRO A 528 25.84 8.90 26.30
CA PRO A 528 25.73 9.39 24.93
C PRO A 528 25.12 10.80 24.86
N GLU A 529 25.59 11.58 23.89
CA GLU A 529 24.97 12.86 23.58
C GLU A 529 23.73 12.66 22.68
N PRO A 530 22.62 13.37 22.94
CA PRO A 530 21.50 13.39 22.02
C PRO A 530 21.94 13.83 20.63
N ALA A 531 21.61 13.03 19.62
CA ALA A 531 21.97 13.24 18.21
C ALA A 531 20.70 13.19 17.34
N SER A 532 20.88 13.15 16.01
CA SER A 532 19.84 13.35 15.01
C SER A 532 19.11 14.68 15.25
N TYR A 533 17.81 14.72 15.03
CA TYR A 533 16.95 15.87 15.32
C TYR A 533 16.74 16.16 16.81
N TYR A 534 17.31 15.35 17.71
CA TYR A 534 17.27 15.59 19.16
C TYR A 534 18.50 16.29 19.71
N HIS A 535 19.40 16.77 18.86
CA HIS A 535 20.63 17.46 19.30
C HIS A 535 20.34 18.66 20.21
N ARG A 536 21.31 19.04 21.06
CA ARG A 536 21.11 20.03 22.15
C ARG A 536 20.71 21.44 21.70
N ALA A 537 20.96 21.80 20.44
CA ALA A 537 20.55 23.09 19.87
C ALA A 537 19.18 23.02 19.15
N GLY A 538 18.57 21.83 19.09
CA GLY A 538 17.34 21.54 18.36
C GLY A 538 16.07 21.88 19.15
N ALA A 539 14.92 21.75 18.49
CA ALA A 539 13.64 22.17 19.04
C ALA A 539 13.12 21.27 20.17
N PHE A 540 13.47 19.97 20.19
CA PHE A 540 13.16 19.10 21.32
C PHE A 540 13.88 19.52 22.60
N ALA A 541 15.14 19.93 22.48
CA ALA A 541 15.95 20.40 23.61
C ALA A 541 15.31 21.64 24.24
N ASP A 542 14.92 22.61 23.42
CA ASP A 542 14.19 23.81 23.84
C ASP A 542 12.89 23.44 24.58
N ALA A 543 12.06 22.57 23.99
CA ALA A 543 10.75 22.23 24.54
C ALA A 543 10.85 21.51 25.90
N ILE A 544 11.77 20.54 26.03
CA ILE A 544 12.01 19.82 27.29
C ILE A 544 12.55 20.78 28.35
N THR A 545 13.50 21.66 27.97
CA THR A 545 14.09 22.63 28.89
C THR A 545 13.06 23.65 29.36
N ALA A 546 12.23 24.14 28.46
CA ALA A 546 11.19 25.12 28.75
C ALA A 546 10.15 24.57 29.72
N LEU A 547 9.66 23.34 29.49
CA LEU A 547 8.72 22.69 30.40
C LEU A 547 9.36 22.39 31.77
N ARG A 548 10.63 21.99 31.81
CA ARG A 548 11.32 21.79 33.08
C ARG A 548 11.45 23.09 33.87
N ALA A 549 11.66 24.22 33.19
CA ALA A 549 11.74 25.53 33.80
C ALA A 549 10.40 25.98 34.42
N THR A 550 9.26 25.69 33.79
CA THR A 550 7.94 26.00 34.38
C THR A 550 7.66 25.23 35.68
N ARG A 551 8.44 24.16 35.92
CA ARG A 551 8.35 23.31 37.11
C ARG A 551 9.50 23.49 38.09
N GLY A 552 10.21 24.61 38.01
CA GLY A 552 11.28 24.94 38.95
C GLY A 552 12.46 23.97 38.91
N GLY A 553 12.69 23.29 37.79
CA GLY A 553 13.78 22.30 37.67
C GLY A 553 13.43 20.91 38.19
N GLY A 554 12.20 20.67 38.64
CA GLY A 554 11.77 19.39 39.20
C GLY A 554 11.73 18.23 38.18
N PRO A 555 11.54 17.00 38.68
CA PRO A 555 11.49 15.80 37.84
C PRO A 555 10.26 15.81 36.91
N LEU A 556 10.41 15.19 35.73
CA LEU A 556 9.37 15.08 34.71
C LEU A 556 8.89 13.63 34.55
N LYS A 557 7.58 13.47 34.36
CA LYS A 557 6.95 12.26 33.82
C LYS A 557 6.75 12.43 32.32
N VAL A 558 7.48 11.67 31.51
CA VAL A 558 7.51 11.81 30.05
C VAL A 558 6.99 10.54 29.39
N ALA A 559 6.04 10.67 28.46
CA ALA A 559 5.69 9.63 27.51
C ALA A 559 6.23 10.00 26.13
N VAL A 560 6.86 9.05 25.45
CA VAL A 560 7.34 9.21 24.08
C VAL A 560 6.64 8.18 23.20
N ILE A 561 5.88 8.64 22.22
CA ILE A 561 5.35 7.82 21.12
C ILE A 561 6.44 7.75 20.05
N GLY A 562 7.00 6.56 19.87
CA GLY A 562 8.23 6.29 19.12
C GLY A 562 9.44 6.09 20.04
N LEU A 563 10.40 5.27 19.60
CA LEU A 563 11.67 5.05 20.31
C LEU A 563 12.89 5.50 19.50
N GLY A 564 12.91 5.22 18.20
CA GLY A 564 14.10 5.37 17.37
C GLY A 564 15.27 4.57 17.96
N VAL A 565 16.43 5.22 18.13
CA VAL A 565 17.61 4.62 18.79
C VAL A 565 17.68 4.91 20.29
N GLY A 566 16.65 5.55 20.86
CA GLY A 566 16.61 5.95 22.27
C GLY A 566 17.36 7.24 22.59
N SER A 567 17.77 8.05 21.60
CA SER A 567 18.52 9.30 21.83
C SER A 567 17.81 10.29 22.76
N LEU A 568 16.47 10.37 22.68
CA LEU A 568 15.67 11.23 23.57
C LEU A 568 15.82 10.85 25.05
N ALA A 569 16.06 9.57 25.36
CA ALA A 569 16.28 9.10 26.73
C ALA A 569 17.45 9.85 27.40
N CYS A 570 18.40 10.37 26.62
CA CYS A 570 19.55 11.09 27.15
C CYS A 570 19.23 12.49 27.69
N TYR A 571 18.00 12.99 27.52
CA TYR A 571 17.48 14.16 28.25
C TYR A 571 16.97 13.85 29.67
N ARG A 572 16.83 12.57 30.03
CA ARG A 572 16.38 12.14 31.36
C ARG A 572 17.34 12.63 32.45
N GLN A 573 16.81 13.31 33.46
CA GLN A 573 17.54 13.67 34.68
C GLN A 573 17.17 12.73 35.83
N GLU A 574 17.87 12.86 36.96
CA GLU A 574 17.56 12.10 38.16
C GLU A 574 16.13 12.41 38.65
N GLY A 575 15.39 11.38 39.07
CA GLY A 575 13.99 11.49 39.45
C GLY A 575 12.97 11.51 38.30
N ASP A 576 13.40 11.74 37.06
CA ASP A 576 12.49 11.67 35.91
C ASP A 576 12.01 10.23 35.65
N ALA A 577 10.74 10.10 35.26
CA ALA A 577 10.13 8.84 34.83
C ALA A 577 9.76 8.91 33.34
N TRP A 578 10.39 8.07 32.52
CA TRP A 578 10.20 8.05 31.07
C TRP A 578 9.57 6.73 30.64
N THR A 579 8.57 6.79 29.75
CA THR A 579 7.91 5.63 29.14
C THR A 579 7.93 5.79 27.62
N PHE A 580 8.39 4.76 26.92
CA PHE A 580 8.43 4.72 25.45
C PHE A 580 7.34 3.79 24.92
N LEU A 581 6.66 4.21 23.87
CA LEU A 581 5.60 3.47 23.20
C LEU A 581 6.04 3.24 21.77
N GLU A 582 6.44 2.00 21.43
CA GLU A 582 7.04 1.66 20.14
C GLU A 582 6.20 0.59 19.45
N ILE A 583 5.84 0.81 18.18
CA ILE A 583 4.98 -0.12 17.44
C ILE A 583 5.78 -1.33 16.94
N ASP A 584 7.05 -1.13 16.61
CA ASP A 584 7.88 -2.14 15.96
C ASP A 584 8.86 -2.81 16.94
N PRO A 585 8.70 -4.12 17.23
CA PRO A 585 9.61 -4.84 18.11
C PRO A 585 11.05 -4.93 17.58
N VAL A 586 11.28 -4.81 16.26
CA VAL A 586 12.64 -4.76 15.68
C VAL A 586 13.38 -3.52 16.17
N VAL A 587 12.73 -2.36 16.19
CA VAL A 587 13.33 -1.09 16.64
C VAL A 587 13.75 -1.20 18.11
N VAL A 588 12.90 -1.80 18.95
CA VAL A 588 13.23 -2.03 20.36
C VAL A 588 14.43 -2.95 20.55
N ARG A 589 14.52 -4.04 19.78
CA ARG A 589 15.70 -4.93 19.83
C ARG A 589 16.97 -4.21 19.42
N MET A 590 16.93 -3.45 18.32
CA MET A 590 18.08 -2.68 17.83
C MET A 590 18.53 -1.61 18.84
N ALA A 591 17.59 -0.84 19.41
CA ALA A 591 17.89 0.21 20.39
C ALA A 591 18.42 -0.34 21.73
N ARG A 592 18.12 -1.60 22.07
CA ARG A 592 18.64 -2.30 23.26
C ARG A 592 19.97 -3.02 23.04
N ASP A 593 20.37 -3.27 21.79
CA ASP A 593 21.64 -3.92 21.50
C ASP A 593 22.79 -2.91 21.66
N ALA A 594 23.55 -3.04 22.75
CA ALA A 594 24.68 -2.17 23.09
C ALA A 594 25.81 -2.18 22.04
N ARG A 595 25.83 -3.15 21.11
CA ARG A 595 26.77 -3.16 19.97
C ARG A 595 26.34 -2.19 18.87
N LEU A 596 25.04 -1.88 18.80
CA LEU A 596 24.46 -0.97 17.83
C LEU A 596 24.27 0.42 18.44
N PHE A 597 23.64 0.52 19.62
CA PHE A 597 23.34 1.80 20.27
C PHE A 597 23.43 1.69 21.79
N ALA A 598 23.98 2.70 22.45
CA ALA A 598 24.11 2.78 23.90
C ALA A 598 23.11 3.74 24.57
N SER A 599 22.43 4.59 23.80
CA SER A 599 21.57 5.68 24.30
C SER A 599 20.51 5.19 25.28
N LEU A 600 19.67 4.23 24.90
CA LEU A 600 18.60 3.74 25.78
C LEU A 600 19.17 3.10 27.05
N GLY A 601 20.13 2.18 26.90
CA GLY A 601 20.71 1.43 28.01
C GLY A 601 21.53 2.29 28.99
N ARG A 602 22.20 3.36 28.54
CA ARG A 602 22.99 4.24 29.42
C ARG A 602 22.18 5.38 30.00
N CYS A 603 21.18 5.88 29.30
CA CYS A 603 20.43 7.06 29.71
C CYS A 603 19.14 6.74 30.48
N ALA A 604 18.47 5.62 30.13
CA ALA A 604 17.24 5.17 30.78
C ALA A 604 17.10 3.64 30.75
N PRO A 605 18.01 2.88 31.41
CA PRO A 605 17.99 1.41 31.40
C PRO A 605 16.68 0.81 31.90
N ASP A 606 16.05 1.47 32.89
CA ASP A 606 14.83 1.00 33.55
C ASP A 606 13.55 1.59 32.94
N ALA A 607 13.64 2.37 31.86
CA ALA A 607 12.45 2.95 31.24
C ALA A 607 11.58 1.87 30.59
N PRO A 608 10.27 1.80 30.91
CA PRO A 608 9.36 0.89 30.23
C PRO A 608 9.31 1.21 28.73
N VAL A 609 9.39 0.16 27.91
CA VAL A 609 9.15 0.20 26.47
C VAL A 609 7.95 -0.70 26.19
N VAL A 610 6.81 -0.11 25.85
CA VAL A 610 5.56 -0.83 25.62
C VAL A 610 5.36 -1.02 24.11
N ILE A 611 5.18 -2.27 23.69
CA ILE A 611 4.98 -2.61 22.27
C ILE A 611 3.52 -2.37 21.87
N GLY A 612 3.31 -1.64 20.77
CA GLY A 612 2.03 -1.45 20.11
C GLY A 612 1.82 -0.04 19.56
N ASP A 613 0.69 0.19 18.89
CA ASP A 613 0.36 1.52 18.37
C ASP A 613 0.41 2.60 19.47
N GLY A 614 1.12 3.70 19.21
CA GLY A 614 1.42 4.71 20.21
C GLY A 614 0.19 5.41 20.80
N ARG A 615 -0.86 5.65 20.01
CA ARG A 615 -2.08 6.27 20.53
C ARG A 615 -2.89 5.29 21.37
N LEU A 616 -3.07 4.06 20.88
CA LEU A 616 -3.80 3.04 21.60
C LEU A 616 -3.10 2.67 22.91
N THR A 617 -1.79 2.47 22.88
CA THR A 617 -1.01 2.10 24.07
C THR A 617 -0.89 3.24 25.07
N LEU A 618 -0.84 4.50 24.62
CA LEU A 618 -0.91 5.67 25.51
C LEU A 618 -2.24 5.73 26.26
N ALA A 619 -3.34 5.42 25.58
CA ALA A 619 -4.68 5.43 26.19
C ALA A 619 -4.80 4.47 27.39
N ASP A 620 -4.03 3.38 27.39
CA ASP A 620 -4.01 2.39 28.48
C ASP A 620 -3.09 2.77 29.64
N GLN A 621 -2.16 3.70 29.45
CA GLN A 621 -1.19 4.03 30.50
C GLN A 621 -1.90 4.56 31.75
N SER A 622 -1.53 4.04 32.91
CA SER A 622 -2.05 4.55 34.18
C SER A 622 -1.41 5.89 34.52
N GLY A 623 -2.22 6.88 34.87
CA GLY A 623 -1.74 8.20 35.32
C GLY A 623 -1.66 9.24 34.21
N ARG A 624 -0.96 10.35 34.53
CA ARG A 624 -0.76 11.51 33.66
C ARG A 624 0.72 11.79 33.47
N PHE A 625 1.06 12.34 32.32
CA PHE A 625 2.39 12.76 31.93
C PHE A 625 2.48 14.28 31.89
N ASP A 626 3.65 14.81 32.23
CA ASP A 626 3.96 16.22 32.17
C ASP A 626 4.31 16.63 30.74
N LEU A 627 4.97 15.71 30.02
CA LEU A 627 5.33 15.84 28.62
C LEU A 627 4.87 14.61 27.87
N ILE A 628 4.16 14.82 26.76
CA ILE A 628 3.95 13.79 25.74
C ILE A 628 4.71 14.23 24.50
N VAL A 629 5.60 13.37 24.01
CA VAL A 629 6.35 13.56 22.77
C VAL A 629 5.80 12.61 21.71
N VAL A 630 5.43 13.14 20.54
CA VAL A 630 4.96 12.36 19.40
C VAL A 630 5.99 12.41 18.29
N ASP A 631 6.67 11.29 18.09
CA ASP A 631 7.74 11.11 17.11
C ASP A 631 7.63 9.71 16.47
N ALA A 632 6.50 9.46 15.81
CA ALA A 632 6.21 8.20 15.13
C ALA A 632 6.10 8.41 13.63
N PHE A 633 6.88 7.63 12.89
CA PHE A 633 7.00 7.76 11.44
C PHE A 633 7.03 6.38 10.77
N SER A 634 6.36 6.29 9.62
CA SER A 634 6.63 5.26 8.61
C SER A 634 7.45 5.91 7.50
N SER A 635 8.77 5.74 7.54
CA SER A 635 9.73 6.46 6.69
C SER A 635 9.58 7.98 6.88
N ASP A 636 9.10 8.71 5.88
CA ASP A 636 8.91 10.17 5.97
C ASP A 636 7.54 10.57 6.53
N ALA A 637 6.56 9.65 6.57
CA ALA A 637 5.15 9.95 6.83
C ALA A 637 4.75 9.77 8.29
N ILE A 638 4.02 10.74 8.84
CA ILE A 638 3.36 10.62 10.16
C ILE A 638 2.00 9.96 9.98
N PRO A 639 1.68 8.90 10.74
CA PRO A 639 0.38 8.26 10.66
C PRO A 639 -0.76 9.24 10.98
N VAL A 640 -1.76 9.29 10.09
CA VAL A 640 -2.87 10.25 10.15
C VAL A 640 -3.57 10.25 11.50
N HIS A 641 -3.81 9.06 12.07
CA HIS A 641 -4.56 8.87 13.31
C HIS A 641 -3.83 9.37 14.56
N LEU A 642 -2.58 9.82 14.44
CA LEU A 642 -1.82 10.50 15.50
C LEU A 642 -1.99 12.03 15.47
N LEU A 643 -2.56 12.57 14.39
CA LEU A 643 -2.73 14.02 14.17
C LEU A 643 -4.21 14.46 14.23
N THR A 644 -5.14 13.53 14.46
CA THR A 644 -6.57 13.81 14.50
C THR A 644 -7.00 14.54 15.78
N GLU A 645 -8.15 15.19 15.73
CA GLU A 645 -8.80 15.79 16.90
C GLU A 645 -8.98 14.78 18.04
N GLN A 646 -9.35 13.52 17.72
CA GLN A 646 -9.49 12.45 18.71
C GLN A 646 -8.14 11.99 19.28
N ALA A 647 -7.06 12.04 18.50
CA ALA A 647 -5.71 11.82 19.01
C ALA A 647 -5.34 12.89 20.04
N PHE A 648 -5.57 14.17 19.71
CA PHE A 648 -5.36 15.29 20.62
C PHE A 648 -6.20 15.14 21.91
N ALA A 649 -7.45 14.73 21.80
CA ALA A 649 -8.28 14.43 22.96
C ALA A 649 -7.66 13.34 23.85
N THR A 650 -7.10 12.28 23.24
CA THR A 650 -6.40 11.21 23.95
C THR A 650 -5.15 11.74 24.67
N TYR A 651 -4.32 12.53 23.98
CA TYR A 651 -3.13 13.14 24.54
C TYR A 651 -3.47 14.02 25.73
N LEU A 652 -4.45 14.93 25.57
CA LEU A 652 -4.92 15.82 26.64
C LEU A 652 -5.53 15.07 27.82
N GLY A 653 -6.19 13.94 27.56
CA GLY A 653 -6.71 13.04 28.59
C GLY A 653 -5.60 12.45 29.47
N LYS A 654 -4.41 12.23 28.91
CA LYS A 654 -3.22 11.71 29.60
C LYS A 654 -2.20 12.78 30.00
N LEU A 655 -2.40 14.04 29.63
CA LEU A 655 -1.52 15.13 30.00
C LEU A 655 -1.90 15.69 31.38
N ALA A 656 -0.90 16.14 32.14
CA ALA A 656 -1.08 16.93 33.34
C ALA A 656 -1.77 18.28 33.00
N PRO A 657 -2.48 18.92 33.94
CA PRO A 657 -3.16 20.21 33.68
C PRO A 657 -2.23 21.34 33.21
N ASP A 658 -0.96 21.27 33.60
CA ASP A 658 0.13 22.19 33.28
C ASP A 658 1.19 21.57 32.34
N GLY A 659 0.89 20.39 31.77
CA GLY A 659 1.79 19.70 30.86
C GLY A 659 1.75 20.25 29.43
N ALA A 660 2.69 19.79 28.61
CA ALA A 660 2.80 20.16 27.20
C ALA A 660 2.86 18.93 26.28
N LEU A 661 2.40 19.10 25.05
CA LEU A 661 2.48 18.13 23.97
C LEU A 661 3.49 18.64 22.93
N VAL A 662 4.45 17.80 22.57
CA VAL A 662 5.47 18.08 21.56
C VAL A 662 5.29 17.11 20.40
N LEU A 663 5.21 17.61 19.17
CA LEU A 663 5.07 16.79 17.97
C LEU A 663 6.20 17.08 16.99
N HIS A 664 6.88 16.03 16.55
CA HIS A 664 7.72 16.10 15.35
C HIS A 664 6.80 16.15 14.13
N ILE A 665 6.97 17.13 13.24
CA ILE A 665 6.14 17.29 12.03
C ILE A 665 6.96 17.48 10.75
N THR A 666 8.23 17.09 10.77
CA THR A 666 9.10 17.14 9.58
C THR A 666 8.56 16.19 8.52
N ASN A 667 8.32 16.70 7.32
CA ASN A 667 7.91 15.89 6.19
C ASN A 667 8.38 16.55 4.88
N ARG A 668 8.92 15.75 3.97
CA ARG A 668 9.42 16.20 2.66
C ARG A 668 8.26 16.51 1.71
N ASN A 669 7.16 15.77 1.82
CA ASN A 669 6.05 15.74 0.85
C ASN A 669 4.79 16.52 1.28
N MET A 670 4.64 16.86 2.56
CA MET A 670 3.43 17.44 3.15
C MET A 670 3.73 18.59 4.10
N ASP A 671 2.93 19.66 4.05
CA ASP A 671 2.91 20.71 5.07
C ASP A 671 1.94 20.33 6.19
N LEU A 672 2.48 19.76 7.29
CA LEU A 672 1.70 19.25 8.41
C LEU A 672 1.40 20.29 9.50
N GLN A 673 2.00 21.49 9.43
CA GLN A 673 1.75 22.54 10.41
C GLN A 673 0.26 22.96 10.47
N PRO A 674 -0.45 23.19 9.34
CA PRO A 674 -1.88 23.45 9.35
C PRO A 674 -2.73 22.36 9.99
N VAL A 675 -2.33 21.08 9.83
CA VAL A 675 -3.04 19.94 10.40
C VAL A 675 -2.96 20.00 11.92
N VAL A 676 -1.75 20.14 12.46
CA VAL A 676 -1.52 20.25 13.90
C VAL A 676 -2.17 21.51 14.48
N ALA A 677 -2.06 22.65 13.79
CA ALA A 677 -2.69 23.89 14.22
C ALA A 677 -4.22 23.75 14.31
N ALA A 678 -4.87 23.12 13.33
CA ALA A 678 -6.31 22.91 13.33
C ALA A 678 -6.76 21.96 14.45
N SER A 679 -6.05 20.85 14.66
CA SER A 679 -6.33 19.92 15.76
C SER A 679 -6.08 20.56 17.13
N ALA A 680 -5.05 21.38 17.28
CA ALA A 680 -4.78 22.13 18.50
C ALA A 680 -5.87 23.18 18.79
N ALA A 681 -6.28 23.95 17.78
CA ALA A 681 -7.31 24.97 17.89
C ALA A 681 -8.69 24.38 18.25
N ALA A 682 -9.02 23.20 17.74
CA ALA A 682 -10.26 22.49 18.09
C ALA A 682 -10.38 22.18 19.60
N HIS A 683 -9.25 22.08 20.29
CA HIS A 683 -9.16 21.85 21.75
C HIS A 683 -8.79 23.12 22.54
N GLY A 684 -8.80 24.29 21.92
CA GLY A 684 -8.44 25.56 22.56
C GLY A 684 -6.98 25.62 23.02
N LEU A 685 -6.08 24.85 22.40
CA LEU A 685 -4.66 24.87 22.73
C LEU A 685 -3.95 26.02 22.05
N THR A 686 -2.87 26.48 22.68
CA THR A 686 -1.94 27.46 22.13
C THR A 686 -0.56 26.82 21.98
N GLY A 687 0.26 27.35 21.07
CA GLY A 687 1.56 26.76 20.79
C GLY A 687 2.33 27.45 19.68
N GLY A 688 3.52 26.93 19.45
CA GLY A 688 4.41 27.39 18.40
C GLY A 688 5.05 26.23 17.65
N VAL A 689 5.60 26.55 16.48
CA VAL A 689 6.40 25.66 15.64
C VAL A 689 7.80 26.23 15.47
N ARG A 690 8.82 25.37 15.54
CA ARG A 690 10.21 25.74 15.30
C ARG A 690 10.82 24.83 14.23
N ASP A 691 11.45 25.47 13.25
CA ASP A 691 12.36 24.82 12.32
C ASP A 691 13.79 24.90 12.87
N ALA A 692 14.30 23.76 13.33
CA ALA A 692 15.70 23.60 13.73
C ALA A 692 16.50 23.13 12.52
N VAL A 693 17.04 24.07 11.73
CA VAL A 693 17.85 23.77 10.54
C VAL A 693 19.31 23.54 10.94
N VAL A 694 19.90 22.47 10.41
CA VAL A 694 21.32 22.13 10.56
C VAL A 694 21.97 22.21 9.19
N GLU A 695 23.15 22.83 9.11
CA GLU A 695 23.97 22.80 7.90
C GLU A 695 24.65 21.43 7.73
N GLY A 696 24.62 20.89 6.51
CA GLY A 696 25.15 19.55 6.22
C GLY A 696 24.12 18.43 6.44
N SER A 697 24.51 17.19 6.12
CA SER A 697 23.64 16.04 6.26
C SER A 697 23.76 15.39 7.64
N VAL A 698 22.68 14.80 8.17
CA VAL A 698 22.73 14.03 9.44
C VAL A 698 23.74 12.87 9.38
N ARG A 699 24.07 12.40 8.17
CA ARG A 699 25.08 11.35 7.94
C ARG A 699 26.50 11.84 8.20
N GLU A 700 26.74 13.14 8.07
CA GLU A 700 28.04 13.78 8.32
C GLU A 700 28.12 14.33 9.75
N THR A 701 27.09 15.08 10.16
CA THR A 701 27.12 15.87 11.40
C THR A 701 26.57 15.13 12.60
N LEU A 702 25.80 14.05 12.38
CA LEU A 702 24.94 13.40 13.37
C LEU A 702 23.88 14.33 13.96
N ALA A 703 23.66 15.52 13.39
CA ALA A 703 22.59 16.45 13.77
C ALA A 703 21.65 16.62 12.58
N GLY A 704 20.34 16.49 12.84
CA GLY A 704 19.32 16.48 11.80
C GLY A 704 18.42 17.71 11.85
N THR A 705 18.04 18.23 10.69
CA THR A 705 17.01 19.25 10.59
C THR A 705 15.66 18.69 11.03
N ALA A 706 14.91 19.45 11.84
CA ALA A 706 13.55 19.08 12.21
C ALA A 706 12.62 20.27 12.39
N ARG A 707 11.36 20.08 12.00
CA ARG A 707 10.22 20.94 12.31
C ARG A 707 9.45 20.33 13.48
N VAL A 708 9.39 21.04 14.59
CA VAL A 708 8.76 20.55 15.83
C VAL A 708 7.72 21.56 16.30
N THR A 709 6.58 21.06 16.74
CA THR A 709 5.51 21.85 17.35
C THR A 709 5.42 21.56 18.84
N MET A 710 5.18 22.59 19.65
CA MET A 710 4.87 22.47 21.07
C MET A 710 3.54 23.17 21.34
N VAL A 711 2.59 22.46 21.95
CA VAL A 711 1.27 22.99 22.33
C VAL A 711 0.95 22.72 23.79
N ALA A 712 0.21 23.62 24.41
CA ALA A 712 -0.27 23.50 25.78
C ALA A 712 -1.62 24.19 25.96
N ARG A 713 -2.26 23.99 27.13
CA ARG A 713 -3.57 24.56 27.43
C ARG A 713 -3.54 26.07 27.62
N ARG A 714 -2.42 26.60 28.15
CA ARG A 714 -2.22 28.02 28.41
C ARG A 714 -0.82 28.45 27.99
N PRO A 715 -0.62 29.71 27.58
CA PRO A 715 0.70 30.21 27.18
C PRO A 715 1.76 30.04 28.26
N GLU A 716 1.41 30.21 29.54
CA GLU A 716 2.36 30.03 30.65
C GLU A 716 2.93 28.60 30.76
N HIS A 717 2.22 27.59 30.27
CA HIS A 717 2.67 26.19 30.30
C HIS A 717 3.74 25.88 29.25
N LEU A 718 3.91 26.75 28.24
CA LEU A 718 4.99 26.65 27.26
C LEU A 718 6.32 27.19 27.83
N GLY A 719 6.29 27.91 28.96
CA GLY A 719 7.49 28.50 29.55
C GLY A 719 8.19 29.47 28.59
N PRO A 720 9.54 29.48 28.56
CA PRO A 720 10.32 30.33 27.67
C PRO A 720 9.97 30.22 26.16
N VAL A 721 9.42 29.09 25.72
CA VAL A 721 9.00 28.88 24.31
C VAL A 721 7.90 29.86 23.90
N ALA A 722 7.02 30.29 24.82
CA ALA A 722 5.94 31.23 24.50
C ALA A 722 6.45 32.59 23.98
N THR A 723 7.67 32.98 24.36
CA THR A 723 8.27 34.28 24.04
C THR A 723 9.53 34.18 23.18
N ASP A 724 9.96 32.97 22.82
CA ASP A 724 11.16 32.75 22.02
C ASP A 724 10.87 33.08 20.53
N PRO A 725 11.55 34.06 19.92
CA PRO A 725 11.31 34.45 18.53
C PRO A 725 11.63 33.36 17.51
N ARG A 726 12.35 32.30 17.89
CA ARG A 726 12.61 31.13 17.04
C ARG A 726 11.37 30.24 16.87
N TRP A 727 10.37 30.39 17.73
CA TRP A 727 9.11 29.66 17.68
C TRP A 727 8.02 30.52 17.05
N GLN A 728 7.56 30.12 15.87
CA GLN A 728 6.51 30.81 15.15
C GLN A 728 5.14 30.39 15.69
N PRO A 729 4.15 31.31 15.81
CA PRO A 729 2.82 30.95 16.25
C PRO A 729 2.15 29.92 15.34
N LEU A 730 1.40 28.98 15.93
CA LEU A 730 0.54 28.09 15.15
C LEU A 730 -0.68 28.85 14.64
N ALA A 731 -0.84 28.89 13.31
CA ALA A 731 -1.99 29.51 12.66
C ALA A 731 -2.76 28.47 11.84
N VAL A 732 -4.08 28.47 11.98
CA VAL A 732 -4.98 27.66 11.14
C VAL A 732 -5.28 28.44 9.86
N PRO A 733 -4.92 27.94 8.67
CA PRO A 733 -5.24 28.62 7.43
C PRO A 733 -6.77 28.72 7.23
N PRO A 734 -7.28 29.79 6.60
CA PRO A 734 -8.70 29.93 6.32
C PRO A 734 -9.26 28.71 5.57
N GLY A 735 -10.40 28.19 6.04
CA GLY A 735 -11.06 27.02 5.44
C GLY A 735 -10.37 25.67 5.68
N PHE A 736 -9.28 25.61 6.47
CA PHE A 736 -8.64 24.36 6.81
C PHE A 736 -9.42 23.62 7.91
N ARG A 737 -9.91 22.41 7.60
CA ARG A 737 -10.65 21.56 8.54
C ARG A 737 -9.69 20.64 9.29
N ALA A 738 -9.83 20.54 10.61
CA ALA A 738 -9.10 19.57 11.42
C ALA A 738 -9.36 18.14 10.93
N TRP A 739 -8.33 17.30 10.97
CA TRP A 739 -8.51 15.88 10.70
C TRP A 739 -9.21 15.20 11.88
N THR A 740 -10.06 14.24 11.58
CA THR A 740 -10.72 13.36 12.54
C THR A 740 -10.47 11.91 12.18
N ASP A 741 -10.73 10.98 13.09
CA ASP A 741 -10.61 9.54 12.79
C ASP A 741 -11.51 9.12 11.60
N ASP A 742 -12.62 9.83 11.42
CA ASP A 742 -13.57 9.63 10.32
C ASP A 742 -13.26 10.46 9.06
N TYR A 743 -12.32 11.42 9.12
CA TYR A 743 -12.03 12.34 8.02
C TYR A 743 -10.58 12.81 7.99
N SER A 744 -9.92 12.60 6.86
CA SER A 744 -8.62 13.17 6.58
C SER A 744 -8.50 13.52 5.10
N ASN A 745 -7.88 14.67 4.83
CA ASN A 745 -7.58 15.12 3.47
C ASN A 745 -6.08 15.44 3.38
N ILE A 746 -5.36 14.53 2.73
CA ILE A 746 -3.90 14.57 2.58
C ILE A 746 -3.48 15.37 1.33
N VAL A 747 -4.37 15.50 0.35
CA VAL A 747 -4.12 16.28 -0.87
C VAL A 747 -3.85 17.74 -0.53
N GLY A 748 -4.57 18.31 0.45
CA GLY A 748 -4.36 19.69 0.92
C GLY A 748 -2.92 19.97 1.38
N PRO A 749 -2.40 19.23 2.39
CA PRO A 749 -1.01 19.34 2.83
C PRO A 749 0.04 19.10 1.73
N ILE A 750 -0.19 18.16 0.81
CA ILE A 750 0.72 17.92 -0.33
C ILE A 750 0.76 19.14 -1.26
N LEU A 751 -0.41 19.65 -1.67
CA LEU A 751 -0.49 20.81 -2.56
C LEU A 751 0.16 22.04 -1.92
N ARG A 752 -0.05 22.27 -0.63
CA ARG A 752 0.62 23.34 0.11
C ARG A 752 2.13 23.18 0.10
N ARG A 753 2.65 21.95 0.24
CA ARG A 753 4.10 21.71 0.20
C ARG A 753 4.70 21.96 -1.18
N ILE A 754 3.97 21.65 -2.25
CA ILE A 754 4.41 21.88 -3.64
C ILE A 754 4.37 23.38 -4.00
N VAL A 755 3.37 24.10 -3.50
CA VAL A 755 3.14 25.53 -3.82
C VAL A 755 3.87 26.47 -2.87
N ALA A 756 4.19 26.03 -1.65
CA ALA A 756 4.96 26.82 -0.69
C ALA A 756 6.38 27.06 -1.23
N PRO A 757 6.82 28.33 -1.32
CA PRO A 757 8.13 28.69 -1.85
C PRO A 757 9.29 28.20 -0.99
#